data_AF-A0A1Z9QRS4-F1
#
_entry.id   AF-A0A1Z9QRS4-F1
#
_cell.length_a   1.000
_cell.length_b   1.000
_cell.length_c   1.000
_cell.angle_alpha   90.00
_cell.angle_beta   90.00
_cell.angle_gamma   90.00
#
_symmetry.space_group_name_H-M   'P 1'
#
loop_
_entity.id
_entity.type
_entity.pdbx_description
1 polymer ?
#
loop_
_entity_poly.entity_id
_entity_poly.type
_entity_poly.pdbx_seq_one_letter_code
_entity_poly.pdbx_strand_id
1 'polypeptide(L)'
;MFTRIEEWWFTRIASLIGLWVFFALSADLSFALQPMDADKAWTQLAFILSWSVFAASLGYWVNDVFDRKKDALGGKTNTTAGKSLGLTITTTLVLIVLTTSCVWVLPLHNTHVVIGLVGLQIVLFFLYAMPYLRFKERPLGGIVVDSIYAYVLPNCIVFLVVYDLDSFDLWPQYLALIGIWSFIAGCRSIVNHHWEDRSSDTLSNTRTAATAWPKAKVLRWLKIYLPTLEIIFFSLFLWFGIGWIGLALYLGYLLWLVWRSVDTSKLDGVRLLAEPSELSFQCTLKVYALLLPLLSIVMLAMAQPVEGIVIGLIWCGAFYKSLRWAGPDLKFVRTLMVRTYFFILPIYHASYWFVFKIVSRVVNYSIYYVALLFGRNLKKEKAHIMASSSPSDKPTDTAASSSPRQKSVQNLLHTPVEKCVHMLWVGPQIGLMEQLTLASFVHFGYDVHLWLYSETSTKNVPDKVKVMDANVVISSEEVFHYKKGSQFGTGKGSVAGFSDIFRYKLLHDYGGWWVDMDVTCLKAFDVETPYFFRGHHNLPLVGNIMKAPKGSPLMWSCYTKAKEQVTEENRDWHLPIQILVDEVLDQGLEHCIYHDMSNTDEFDTIAKYFVRPAEFPVEWCAIHWCNEVLRSRKIDVRWMPKEGRFMKELDQYKISAFYDKRQEVDLAPWEVKMIQIM
;
A
#
# COMPACT_ATOMS: atom_id res chain seq x y z
N MET A 1 11.78 13.38 -1.12
CA MET A 1 13.13 13.36 -0.51
C MET A 1 13.41 12.02 0.13
N PHE A 2 12.44 11.41 0.82
CA PHE A 2 12.59 10.08 1.44
C PHE A 2 12.29 8.97 0.43
N THR A 3 13.22 8.02 0.30
CA THR A 3 13.16 6.90 -0.64
C THR A 3 12.34 5.76 -0.01
N ARG A 4 11.30 5.28 -0.70
CA ARG A 4 10.50 4.10 -0.30
C ARG A 4 9.96 4.14 1.14
N ILE A 5 9.51 5.32 1.60
CA ILE A 5 9.12 5.55 3.01
C ILE A 5 8.08 4.53 3.54
N GLU A 6 7.15 4.09 2.69
CA GLU A 6 6.09 3.16 3.10
C GLU A 6 6.63 1.76 3.45
N GLU A 7 7.79 1.36 2.91
CA GLU A 7 8.39 0.03 3.13
C GLU A 7 9.01 -0.11 4.54
N TRP A 8 9.52 0.98 5.13
CA TRP A 8 10.29 0.94 6.37
C TRP A 8 9.72 1.79 7.52
N TRP A 9 8.88 2.78 7.25
CA TRP A 9 8.34 3.66 8.29
C TRP A 9 7.49 2.90 9.31
N PHE A 10 6.54 2.10 8.84
CA PHE A 10 5.56 1.40 9.69
C PHE A 10 6.12 0.12 10.32
N THR A 11 7.22 -0.41 9.81
CA THR A 11 7.92 -1.61 10.31
C THR A 11 9.08 -1.20 11.22
N ARG A 12 10.14 -0.65 10.63
CA ARG A 12 11.44 -0.41 11.28
C ARG A 12 11.40 0.74 12.25
N ILE A 13 10.93 1.90 11.81
CA ILE A 13 10.93 3.10 12.65
C ILE A 13 9.97 2.92 13.83
N ALA A 14 8.80 2.33 13.58
CA ALA A 14 7.87 1.93 14.63
C ALA A 14 8.54 1.04 15.70
N SER A 15 9.33 0.04 15.26
CA SER A 15 10.05 -0.84 16.19
C SER A 15 11.17 -0.14 16.96
N LEU A 16 11.92 0.77 16.33
CA LEU A 16 12.98 1.53 17.00
C LEU A 16 12.41 2.48 18.06
N ILE A 17 11.28 3.11 17.78
CA ILE A 17 10.59 3.95 18.76
C ILE A 17 10.03 3.08 19.89
N GLY A 18 9.45 1.92 19.59
CA GLY A 18 9.01 0.99 20.63
C GLY A 18 10.15 0.59 21.56
N LEU A 19 11.31 0.27 20.99
CA LEU A 19 12.52 -0.06 21.76
C LEU A 19 13.05 1.14 22.57
N TRP A 20 12.97 2.34 22.01
CA TRP A 20 13.32 3.56 22.73
C TRP A 20 12.38 3.83 23.91
N VAL A 21 11.04 3.75 23.74
CA VAL A 21 10.09 3.91 24.86
C VAL A 21 10.35 2.86 25.93
N PHE A 22 10.65 1.63 25.50
CA PHE A 22 11.01 0.54 26.40
C PHE A 22 12.25 0.88 27.25
N PHE A 23 13.33 1.36 26.63
CA PHE A 23 14.52 1.76 27.39
C PHE A 23 14.33 3.04 28.20
N ALA A 24 13.52 3.99 27.70
CA ALA A 24 13.19 5.21 28.41
C ALA A 24 12.48 4.92 29.74
N LEU A 25 11.58 3.93 29.72
CA LEU A 25 10.90 3.44 30.92
C LEU A 25 11.89 2.75 31.88
N SER A 26 12.75 1.86 31.38
CA SER A 26 13.68 1.11 32.23
C SER A 26 14.84 1.95 32.78
N ALA A 27 15.15 3.08 32.15
CA ALA A 27 16.15 4.05 32.60
C ALA A 27 15.55 5.24 33.39
N ASP A 28 14.24 5.28 33.60
CA ASP A 28 13.52 6.38 34.27
C ASP A 28 13.88 7.78 33.73
N LEU A 29 13.85 7.93 32.39
CA LEU A 29 14.28 9.17 31.73
C LEU A 29 13.40 10.37 32.07
N SER A 30 14.03 11.54 32.12
CA SER A 30 13.35 12.82 32.25
C SER A 30 12.83 13.33 30.89
N PHE A 31 11.55 13.71 30.84
CA PHE A 31 10.91 14.33 29.66
C PHE A 31 10.89 15.86 29.69
N ALA A 32 11.78 16.47 30.49
CA ALA A 32 11.93 17.92 30.50
C ALA A 32 12.37 18.44 29.12
N LEU A 33 11.79 19.56 28.67
CA LEU A 33 12.11 20.18 27.38
C LEU A 33 13.44 20.97 27.40
N GLN A 34 13.89 21.37 28.58
CA GLN A 34 15.12 22.14 28.78
C GLN A 34 15.81 21.74 30.09
N PRO A 35 17.16 21.75 30.15
CA PRO A 35 18.06 21.90 29.01
C PRO A 35 17.98 20.70 28.05
N MET A 36 18.40 20.88 26.79
CA MET A 36 18.64 19.75 25.89
C MET A 36 19.97 19.11 26.26
N ASP A 37 19.93 17.96 26.93
CA ASP A 37 21.10 17.16 27.30
C ASP A 37 20.88 15.67 26.93
N ALA A 38 21.90 14.85 27.16
CA ALA A 38 21.90 13.43 26.83
C ALA A 38 20.95 12.60 27.71
N ASP A 39 20.60 13.11 28.91
CA ASP A 39 19.68 12.46 29.86
C ASP A 39 18.20 12.74 29.53
N LYS A 40 17.92 13.65 28.60
CA LYS A 40 16.54 13.99 28.22
C LYS A 40 15.99 13.09 27.13
N ALA A 41 14.82 12.53 27.42
CA ALA A 41 14.03 11.70 26.50
C ALA A 41 13.80 12.39 25.14
N TRP A 42 13.50 13.69 25.12
CA TRP A 42 13.25 14.43 23.88
C TRP A 42 14.49 14.61 23.00
N THR A 43 15.67 14.82 23.60
CA THR A 43 16.94 14.89 22.86
C THR A 43 17.21 13.57 22.16
N GLN A 44 17.09 12.47 22.91
CA GLN A 44 17.31 11.11 22.41
C GLN A 44 16.30 10.74 21.30
N LEU A 45 15.01 11.05 21.50
CA LEU A 45 13.98 10.79 20.49
C LEU A 45 14.21 11.59 19.21
N ALA A 46 14.58 12.87 19.33
CA ALA A 46 14.89 13.72 18.18
C ALA A 46 16.05 13.15 17.36
N PHE A 47 17.09 12.63 18.03
CA PHE A 47 18.19 11.92 17.37
C PHE A 47 17.69 10.65 16.66
N ILE A 48 17.03 9.74 17.39
CA ILE A 48 16.60 8.44 16.87
C ILE A 48 15.70 8.61 15.65
N LEU A 49 14.74 9.53 15.70
CA LEU A 49 13.86 9.83 14.57
C LEU A 49 14.62 10.38 13.37
N SER A 50 15.47 11.40 13.58
CA SER A 50 16.18 12.06 12.50
C SER A 50 17.17 11.11 11.82
N TRP A 51 18.01 10.46 12.60
CA TRP A 51 19.02 9.53 12.10
C TRP A 51 18.39 8.33 11.38
N SER A 52 17.39 7.68 11.97
CA SER A 52 16.80 6.46 11.39
C SER A 52 16.10 6.72 10.04
N VAL A 53 15.45 7.89 9.88
CA VAL A 53 14.84 8.31 8.61
C VAL A 53 15.87 8.51 7.50
N PHE A 54 16.99 9.17 7.81
CA PHE A 54 18.06 9.40 6.83
C PHE A 54 18.84 8.12 6.54
N ALA A 55 19.13 7.30 7.56
CA ALA A 55 19.79 6.01 7.40
C ALA A 55 18.96 5.06 6.52
N ALA A 56 17.65 4.93 6.77
CA ALA A 56 16.76 4.12 5.94
C ALA A 56 16.69 4.65 4.51
N SER A 57 16.51 5.98 4.35
CA SER A 57 16.49 6.61 3.02
C SER A 57 17.79 6.37 2.25
N LEU A 58 18.95 6.46 2.92
CA LEU A 58 20.26 6.19 2.34
C LEU A 58 20.42 4.72 1.93
N GLY A 59 20.05 3.77 2.80
CA GLY A 59 20.15 2.33 2.49
C GLY A 59 19.37 1.94 1.25
N TYR A 60 18.09 2.34 1.17
CA TYR A 60 17.25 2.09 -0.01
C TYR A 60 17.72 2.85 -1.25
N TRP A 61 18.18 4.10 -1.09
CA TRP A 61 18.74 4.87 -2.20
C TRP A 61 19.98 4.22 -2.80
N VAL A 62 20.93 3.80 -1.95
CA VAL A 62 22.15 3.10 -2.37
C VAL A 62 21.81 1.81 -3.12
N ASN A 63 20.83 1.05 -2.62
CA ASN A 63 20.35 -0.15 -3.30
C ASN A 63 19.81 0.16 -4.71
N ASP A 64 18.88 1.13 -4.82
CA ASP A 64 18.30 1.54 -6.11
C ASP A 64 19.37 2.05 -7.10
N VAL A 65 20.40 2.77 -6.63
CA VAL A 65 21.49 3.26 -7.47
C VAL A 65 22.24 2.11 -8.16
N PHE A 66 22.55 1.04 -7.43
CA PHE A 66 23.31 -0.09 -7.97
C PHE A 66 22.44 -1.16 -8.66
N ASP A 67 21.13 -1.11 -8.46
CA ASP A 67 20.16 -2.03 -9.08
C ASP A 67 19.48 -1.48 -10.33
N ARG A 68 19.66 -0.21 -10.68
CA ARG A 68 18.96 0.48 -11.78
C ARG A 68 18.79 -0.32 -13.08
N LYS A 69 19.81 -1.08 -13.51
CA LYS A 69 19.74 -1.94 -14.71
C LYS A 69 18.95 -3.23 -14.47
N LYS A 70 19.11 -3.85 -13.29
CA LYS A 70 18.43 -5.11 -12.94
C LYS A 70 16.95 -4.89 -12.67
N ASP A 71 16.60 -3.80 -11.98
CA ASP A 71 15.20 -3.46 -11.71
C ASP A 71 14.43 -3.19 -13.01
N ALA A 72 15.07 -2.54 -13.99
CA ALA A 72 14.49 -2.35 -15.31
C ALA A 72 14.22 -3.68 -16.06
N LEU A 73 15.08 -4.68 -15.90
CA LEU A 73 14.88 -6.01 -16.48
C LEU A 73 13.80 -6.82 -15.74
N GLY A 74 13.67 -6.62 -14.43
CA GLY A 74 12.71 -7.31 -13.58
C GLY A 74 11.34 -6.63 -13.45
N GLY A 75 11.11 -5.52 -14.17
CA GLY A 75 9.87 -4.74 -14.07
C GLY A 75 9.64 -4.05 -12.72
N LYS A 76 10.68 -3.91 -11.88
CA LYS A 76 10.58 -3.29 -10.55
C LYS A 76 10.67 -1.75 -10.65
N THR A 77 9.91 -1.06 -9.82
CA THR A 77 10.01 0.40 -9.68
C THR A 77 11.33 0.78 -9.01
N ASN A 78 12.06 1.74 -9.61
CA ASN A 78 13.35 2.19 -9.10
C ASN A 78 13.38 3.72 -9.01
N THR A 79 13.69 4.27 -7.83
CA THR A 79 13.62 5.72 -7.59
C THR A 79 14.73 6.52 -8.27
N THR A 80 15.72 5.85 -8.83
CA THR A 80 16.84 6.44 -9.59
C THR A 80 16.66 6.32 -11.11
N ALA A 81 15.60 5.65 -11.57
CA ALA A 81 15.24 5.59 -12.98
C ALA A 81 15.05 7.01 -13.56
N GLY A 82 15.58 7.23 -14.76
CA GLY A 82 15.54 8.55 -15.43
C GLY A 82 16.42 9.65 -14.83
N LYS A 83 17.10 9.45 -13.67
CA LYS A 83 17.94 10.48 -13.06
C LYS A 83 19.34 10.56 -13.67
N SER A 84 19.91 11.77 -13.71
CA SER A 84 21.29 12.01 -14.19
C SER A 84 22.33 11.56 -13.15
N LEU A 85 23.55 11.24 -13.61
CA LEU A 85 24.65 10.83 -12.74
C LEU A 85 24.98 11.90 -11.69
N GLY A 86 25.02 13.17 -12.08
CA GLY A 86 25.27 14.28 -11.17
C GLY A 86 24.24 14.36 -10.05
N LEU A 87 22.94 14.28 -10.40
CA LEU A 87 21.87 14.27 -9.40
C LEU A 87 21.97 13.06 -8.46
N THR A 88 22.34 11.90 -8.98
CA THR A 88 22.53 10.69 -8.18
C THR A 88 23.64 10.86 -7.15
N ILE A 89 24.82 11.33 -7.59
CA ILE A 89 25.98 11.56 -6.72
C ILE A 89 25.65 12.60 -5.65
N THR A 90 25.09 13.76 -6.04
CA THR A 90 24.74 14.83 -5.11
C THR A 90 23.73 14.34 -4.07
N THR A 91 22.69 13.60 -4.48
CA THR A 91 21.69 13.08 -3.55
C THR A 91 22.31 12.07 -2.56
N THR A 92 23.18 11.17 -3.03
CA THR A 92 23.90 10.23 -2.17
C THR A 92 24.75 10.97 -1.13
N LEU A 93 25.52 11.98 -1.55
CA LEU A 93 26.34 12.78 -0.63
C LEU A 93 25.50 13.53 0.40
N VAL A 94 24.39 14.13 -0.02
CA VAL A 94 23.45 14.81 0.88
C VAL A 94 22.89 13.82 1.90
N LEU A 95 22.47 12.62 1.50
CA LEU A 95 21.96 11.61 2.42
C LEU A 95 23.03 11.12 3.41
N ILE A 96 24.29 10.97 2.98
CA ILE A 96 25.41 10.63 3.90
C ILE A 96 25.62 11.75 4.93
N VAL A 97 25.66 13.01 4.48
CA VAL A 97 25.80 14.17 5.37
C VAL A 97 24.65 14.25 6.36
N LEU A 98 23.40 14.07 5.90
CA LEU A 98 22.23 14.09 6.78
C LEU A 98 22.29 12.98 7.82
N THR A 99 22.57 11.73 7.41
CA THR A 99 22.69 10.58 8.33
C THR A 99 23.80 10.78 9.38
N THR A 100 24.91 11.40 9.02
CA THR A 100 26.05 11.62 9.95
C THR A 100 25.87 12.87 10.81
N SER A 101 25.28 13.94 10.28
CA SER A 101 25.08 15.21 10.98
C SER A 101 24.20 15.08 12.22
N CYS A 102 23.24 14.15 12.22
CA CYS A 102 22.37 13.92 13.37
C CYS A 102 23.13 13.60 14.66
N VAL A 103 24.29 12.94 14.56
CA VAL A 103 25.10 12.54 15.73
C VAL A 103 25.88 13.72 16.33
N TRP A 104 26.18 14.74 15.52
CA TRP A 104 27.01 15.89 15.94
C TRP A 104 26.20 17.06 16.48
N VAL A 105 24.91 17.13 16.15
CA VAL A 105 24.04 18.27 16.50
C VAL A 105 23.44 18.13 17.90
N LEU A 106 23.26 16.91 18.39
CA LEU A 106 22.59 16.63 19.65
C LEU A 106 23.58 16.07 20.68
N PRO A 107 23.48 16.46 21.95
CA PRO A 107 24.28 15.85 23.01
C PRO A 107 23.76 14.43 23.28
N LEU A 108 24.63 13.42 23.11
CA LEU A 108 24.29 12.00 23.25
C LEU A 108 25.28 11.29 24.17
N HIS A 109 24.79 10.30 24.91
CA HIS A 109 25.65 9.32 25.56
C HIS A 109 26.48 8.58 24.51
N ASN A 110 27.71 8.20 24.90
CA ASN A 110 28.58 7.35 24.09
C ASN A 110 28.80 7.86 22.65
N THR A 111 28.80 9.19 22.45
CA THR A 111 28.79 9.83 21.11
C THR A 111 29.84 9.23 20.17
N HIS A 112 31.06 8.99 20.63
CA HIS A 112 32.13 8.40 19.81
C HIS A 112 31.82 6.98 19.32
N VAL A 113 31.20 6.15 20.17
CA VAL A 113 30.78 4.79 19.80
C VAL A 113 29.63 4.85 18.81
N VAL A 114 28.64 5.72 19.05
CA VAL A 114 27.49 5.92 18.15
C VAL A 114 27.97 6.38 16.77
N ILE A 115 28.92 7.32 16.68
CA ILE A 115 29.53 7.74 15.40
C ILE A 115 30.15 6.53 14.68
N GLY A 116 30.90 5.70 15.41
CA GLY A 116 31.51 4.49 14.86
C GLY A 116 30.48 3.51 14.28
N LEU A 117 29.38 3.27 14.99
CA LEU A 117 28.30 2.37 14.55
C LEU A 117 27.53 2.94 13.36
N VAL A 118 27.24 4.25 13.33
CA VAL A 118 26.60 4.91 12.18
C VAL A 118 27.52 4.85 10.95
N GLY A 119 28.82 5.09 11.13
CA GLY A 119 29.81 4.95 10.07
C GLY A 119 29.89 3.53 9.53
N LEU A 120 29.94 2.54 10.41
CA LEU A 120 29.91 1.12 10.05
C LEU A 120 28.63 0.77 9.28
N GLN A 121 27.47 1.27 9.72
CA GLN A 121 26.19 1.03 9.03
C GLN A 121 26.21 1.56 7.60
N ILE A 122 26.73 2.78 7.39
CA ILE A 122 26.89 3.36 6.05
C ILE A 122 27.80 2.50 5.19
N VAL A 123 28.95 2.07 5.71
CA VAL A 123 29.86 1.16 4.99
C VAL A 123 29.12 -0.12 4.58
N LEU A 124 28.37 -0.74 5.49
CA LEU A 124 27.61 -1.96 5.20
C LEU A 124 26.55 -1.77 4.10
N PHE A 125 25.86 -0.62 4.02
CA PHE A 125 24.94 -0.32 2.91
C PHE A 125 25.66 -0.40 1.55
N PHE A 126 26.85 0.17 1.45
CA PHE A 126 27.65 0.13 0.23
C PHE A 126 28.19 -1.27 -0.06
N LEU A 127 28.73 -1.96 0.95
CA LEU A 127 29.23 -3.34 0.81
C LEU A 127 28.12 -4.29 0.32
N TYR A 128 26.89 -4.08 0.79
CA TYR A 128 25.73 -4.86 0.41
C TYR A 128 25.40 -4.72 -1.08
N ALA A 129 25.42 -3.49 -1.62
CA ALA A 129 24.93 -3.17 -2.97
C ALA A 129 26.01 -3.04 -4.06
N MET A 130 27.23 -2.62 -3.73
CA MET A 130 28.27 -2.28 -4.72
C MET A 130 28.75 -3.49 -5.56
N PRO A 131 28.96 -3.35 -6.88
CA PRO A 131 29.23 -4.46 -7.80
C PRO A 131 30.40 -5.40 -7.43
N TYR A 132 31.51 -4.88 -6.88
CA TYR A 132 32.70 -5.69 -6.61
C TYR A 132 32.56 -6.63 -5.41
N LEU A 133 31.80 -6.22 -4.38
CA LEU A 133 31.60 -7.00 -3.17
C LEU A 133 30.22 -7.65 -3.17
N ARG A 134 29.18 -6.83 -3.41
CA ARG A 134 27.76 -7.16 -3.62
C ARG A 134 27.27 -8.31 -2.75
N PHE A 135 27.35 -8.15 -1.43
CA PHE A 135 26.99 -9.21 -0.49
C PHE A 135 25.54 -9.71 -0.66
N LYS A 136 24.63 -8.88 -1.16
CA LYS A 136 23.25 -9.28 -1.52
C LYS A 136 23.18 -10.47 -2.50
N GLU A 137 24.22 -10.71 -3.32
CA GLU A 137 24.31 -11.85 -4.26
C GLU A 137 25.10 -13.04 -3.68
N ARG A 138 25.33 -13.04 -2.36
CA ARG A 138 25.99 -14.11 -1.64
C ARG A 138 25.02 -14.64 -0.59
N PRO A 139 24.57 -15.90 -0.66
CA PRO A 139 23.52 -16.41 0.23
C PRO A 139 23.75 -16.14 1.73
N LEU A 140 24.93 -16.48 2.25
CA LEU A 140 25.27 -16.24 3.66
C LEU A 140 25.68 -14.78 3.91
N GLY A 141 26.45 -14.19 2.99
CA GLY A 141 26.95 -12.83 3.14
C GLY A 141 25.82 -11.79 3.15
N GLY A 142 24.84 -11.94 2.29
CA GLY A 142 23.65 -11.10 2.23
C GLY A 142 22.83 -11.19 3.50
N ILE A 143 22.62 -12.40 4.02
CA ILE A 143 21.92 -12.60 5.30
C ILE A 143 22.67 -11.87 6.43
N VAL A 144 23.98 -12.10 6.55
CA VAL A 144 24.77 -11.56 7.66
C VAL A 144 24.83 -10.03 7.60
N VAL A 145 25.18 -9.48 6.44
CA VAL A 145 25.36 -8.03 6.27
C VAL A 145 24.03 -7.29 6.48
N ASP A 146 22.93 -7.78 5.88
CA ASP A 146 21.60 -7.18 6.05
C ASP A 146 21.14 -7.22 7.51
N SER A 147 21.27 -8.37 8.18
CA SER A 147 20.91 -8.51 9.59
C SER A 147 21.68 -7.55 10.48
N ILE A 148 22.96 -7.31 10.19
CA ILE A 148 23.78 -6.40 10.99
C ILE A 148 23.34 -4.95 10.76
N TYR A 149 23.28 -4.47 9.51
CA TYR A 149 23.02 -3.05 9.28
C TYR A 149 21.55 -2.66 9.51
N ALA A 150 20.61 -3.57 9.30
CA ALA A 150 19.17 -3.27 9.35
C ALA A 150 18.55 -3.51 10.73
N TYR A 151 19.18 -4.34 11.57
CA TYR A 151 18.66 -4.72 12.89
C TYR A 151 19.67 -4.52 14.02
N VAL A 152 20.84 -5.17 13.96
CA VAL A 152 21.81 -5.15 15.07
C VAL A 152 22.28 -3.73 15.35
N LEU A 153 22.86 -3.04 14.36
CA LEU A 153 23.40 -1.70 14.56
C LEU A 153 22.30 -0.72 15.03
N PRO A 154 21.11 -0.67 14.41
CA PRO A 154 20.06 0.22 14.88
C PRO A 154 19.61 -0.01 16.31
N ASN A 155 19.38 -1.26 16.71
CA ASN A 155 18.91 -1.56 18.06
C ASN A 155 20.00 -1.29 19.11
N CYS A 156 21.27 -1.55 18.78
CA CYS A 156 22.41 -1.19 19.63
C CYS A 156 22.58 0.34 19.75
N ILE A 157 22.39 1.10 18.66
CA ILE A 157 22.44 2.56 18.70
C ILE A 157 21.36 3.12 19.63
N VAL A 158 20.12 2.62 19.54
CA VAL A 158 19.04 3.05 20.44
C VAL A 158 19.40 2.80 21.91
N PHE A 159 19.99 1.63 22.22
CA PHE A 159 20.46 1.33 23.58
C PHE A 159 21.56 2.29 24.04
N LEU A 160 22.60 2.52 23.22
CA LEU A 160 23.76 3.35 23.56
C LEU A 160 23.44 4.84 23.68
N VAL A 161 22.35 5.29 23.06
CA VAL A 161 21.85 6.66 23.20
C VAL A 161 21.10 6.85 24.52
N VAL A 162 20.38 5.82 24.97
CA VAL A 162 19.58 5.87 26.20
C VAL A 162 20.44 5.66 27.44
N TYR A 163 21.32 4.66 27.42
CA TYR A 163 22.12 4.26 28.57
C TYR A 163 23.54 4.83 28.51
N ASP A 164 23.96 5.44 29.62
CA ASP A 164 25.37 5.74 29.85
C ASP A 164 26.10 4.47 30.31
N LEU A 165 27.12 4.05 29.55
CA LEU A 165 27.85 2.80 29.80
C LEU A 165 28.64 2.85 31.12
N ASP A 166 29.01 4.04 31.58
CA ASP A 166 29.73 4.24 32.82
C ASP A 166 28.84 4.05 34.06
N SER A 167 27.51 4.09 33.88
CA SER A 167 26.53 3.99 34.97
C SER A 167 25.79 2.65 35.04
N PHE A 168 25.95 1.77 34.05
CA PHE A 168 25.18 0.53 33.91
C PHE A 168 26.04 -0.73 33.86
N ASP A 169 26.33 -1.34 35.02
CA ASP A 169 27.28 -2.47 35.14
C ASP A 169 26.97 -3.71 34.27
N LEU A 170 25.70 -3.96 33.96
CA LEU A 170 25.26 -5.12 33.15
C LEU A 170 25.13 -4.79 31.65
N TRP A 171 25.67 -3.65 31.21
CA TRP A 171 25.61 -3.23 29.81
C TRP A 171 26.19 -4.27 28.84
N PRO A 172 27.29 -5.01 29.11
CA PRO A 172 27.86 -5.92 28.13
C PRO A 172 26.94 -7.11 27.84
N GLN A 173 26.35 -7.69 28.89
CA GLN A 173 25.43 -8.83 28.78
C GLN A 173 24.16 -8.39 28.05
N TYR A 174 23.65 -7.21 28.37
CA TYR A 174 22.43 -6.71 27.77
C TYR A 174 22.63 -6.30 26.30
N LEU A 175 23.75 -5.66 25.97
CA LEU A 175 24.12 -5.35 24.58
C LEU A 175 24.33 -6.63 23.76
N ALA A 176 24.92 -7.68 24.35
CA ALA A 176 25.04 -8.99 23.71
C ALA A 176 23.68 -9.63 23.43
N LEU A 177 22.74 -9.57 24.39
CA LEU A 177 21.37 -10.07 24.19
C LEU A 177 20.65 -9.31 23.07
N ILE A 178 20.73 -7.98 23.08
CA ILE A 178 20.17 -7.12 22.01
C ILE A 178 20.78 -7.51 20.67
N GLY A 179 22.10 -7.67 20.60
CA GLY A 179 22.81 -8.06 19.38
C GLY A 179 22.38 -9.43 18.84
N ILE A 180 22.32 -10.45 19.70
CA ILE A 180 21.93 -11.82 19.31
C ILE A 180 20.48 -11.86 18.85
N TRP A 181 19.56 -11.31 19.64
CA TRP A 181 18.14 -11.25 19.27
C TRP A 181 17.94 -10.50 17.95
N SER A 182 18.53 -9.31 17.82
CA SER A 182 18.41 -8.47 16.63
C SER A 182 18.99 -9.15 15.40
N PHE A 183 20.09 -9.90 15.55
CA PHE A 183 20.68 -10.66 14.46
C PHE A 183 19.76 -11.79 13.98
N ILE A 184 19.12 -12.52 14.90
CA ILE A 184 18.15 -13.59 14.56
C ILE A 184 16.93 -13.00 13.86
N ALA A 185 16.37 -11.89 14.39
CA ALA A 185 15.26 -11.18 13.78
C ALA A 185 15.62 -10.65 12.37
N GLY A 186 16.84 -10.15 12.21
CA GLY A 186 17.42 -9.76 10.93
C GLY A 186 17.50 -10.91 9.95
N CYS A 187 18.03 -12.06 10.38
CA CYS A 187 18.16 -13.25 9.56
C CYS A 187 16.79 -13.70 9.05
N ARG A 188 15.77 -13.69 9.91
CA ARG A 188 14.39 -14.03 9.52
C ARG A 188 13.87 -13.06 8.47
N SER A 189 14.06 -11.77 8.69
CA SER A 189 13.59 -10.72 7.77
C SER A 189 14.13 -10.90 6.37
N ILE A 190 15.44 -11.03 6.24
CA ILE A 190 16.10 -11.08 4.93
C ILE A 190 15.87 -12.41 4.23
N VAL A 191 15.80 -13.52 4.98
CA VAL A 191 15.43 -14.82 4.40
C VAL A 191 13.97 -14.80 3.92
N ASN A 192 13.07 -14.08 4.60
CA ASN A 192 11.69 -13.92 4.15
C ASN A 192 11.63 -13.07 2.87
N HIS A 193 12.33 -11.95 2.81
CA HIS A 193 12.42 -11.14 1.58
C HIS A 193 13.01 -11.92 0.41
N HIS A 194 14.10 -12.67 0.61
CA HIS A 194 14.61 -13.58 -0.43
C HIS A 194 13.55 -14.59 -0.90
N TRP A 195 12.71 -15.08 0.01
CA TRP A 195 11.67 -16.04 -0.33
C TRP A 195 10.55 -15.41 -1.17
N GLU A 196 10.11 -14.21 -0.80
CA GLU A 196 9.12 -13.40 -1.53
C GLU A 196 9.64 -13.04 -2.93
N ASP A 197 10.90 -12.63 -3.03
CA ASP A 197 11.54 -12.24 -4.29
C ASP A 197 12.01 -13.42 -5.17
N ARG A 198 11.85 -14.66 -4.72
CA ARG A 198 12.46 -15.84 -5.36
C ARG A 198 12.12 -15.98 -6.85
N SER A 199 10.90 -15.68 -7.26
CA SER A 199 10.48 -15.73 -8.67
C SER A 199 11.23 -14.69 -9.51
N SER A 200 11.27 -13.44 -9.05
CA SER A 200 11.97 -12.33 -9.69
C SER A 200 13.50 -12.53 -9.71
N ASP A 201 14.06 -13.04 -8.61
CA ASP A 201 15.48 -13.38 -8.50
C ASP A 201 15.89 -14.49 -9.47
N THR A 202 15.00 -15.47 -9.67
CA THR A 202 15.23 -16.54 -10.65
C THR A 202 15.26 -15.98 -12.08
N LEU A 203 14.37 -15.03 -12.41
CA LEU A 203 14.34 -14.36 -13.72
C LEU A 203 15.57 -13.48 -13.95
N SER A 204 16.07 -12.80 -12.92
CA SER A 204 17.23 -11.91 -13.01
C SER A 204 18.59 -12.61 -12.77
N ASN A 205 18.58 -13.94 -12.62
CA ASN A 205 19.75 -14.77 -12.29
C ASN A 205 20.51 -14.27 -11.05
N THR A 206 19.76 -13.79 -10.04
CA THR A 206 20.32 -13.26 -8.80
C THR A 206 20.45 -14.37 -7.77
N ARG A 207 21.66 -14.53 -7.20
CA ARG A 207 21.98 -15.60 -6.27
C ARG A 207 21.71 -15.19 -4.81
N THR A 208 20.49 -15.39 -4.35
CA THR A 208 20.07 -15.17 -2.95
C THR A 208 19.99 -16.50 -2.19
N ALA A 209 19.69 -16.45 -0.88
CA ALA A 209 19.50 -17.67 -0.10
C ALA A 209 18.32 -18.52 -0.60
N ALA A 210 17.28 -17.88 -1.13
CA ALA A 210 16.09 -18.56 -1.64
C ALA A 210 16.29 -19.20 -3.02
N THR A 211 17.19 -18.68 -3.86
CA THR A 211 17.56 -19.31 -5.13
C THR A 211 18.66 -20.34 -4.97
N ALA A 212 19.58 -20.16 -4.01
CA ALA A 212 20.73 -21.06 -3.81
C ALA A 212 20.47 -22.28 -2.90
N TRP A 213 19.52 -22.22 -1.97
CA TRP A 213 19.25 -23.32 -1.04
C TRP A 213 17.98 -24.11 -1.41
N PRO A 214 17.90 -25.40 -1.01
CA PRO A 214 16.67 -26.17 -1.22
C PRO A 214 15.47 -25.52 -0.54
N LYS A 215 14.32 -25.48 -1.22
CA LYS A 215 13.05 -24.95 -0.69
C LYS A 215 12.75 -25.45 0.72
N ALA A 216 12.86 -26.76 0.96
CA ALA A 216 12.63 -27.35 2.27
C ALA A 216 13.54 -26.80 3.37
N LYS A 217 14.80 -26.49 3.05
CA LYS A 217 15.76 -25.89 3.98
C LYS A 217 15.33 -24.47 4.35
N VAL A 218 15.06 -23.63 3.35
CA VAL A 218 14.63 -22.22 3.56
C VAL A 218 13.37 -22.17 4.42
N LEU A 219 12.38 -22.99 4.09
CA LEU A 219 11.12 -23.07 4.84
C LEU A 219 11.32 -23.52 6.29
N ARG A 220 12.21 -24.49 6.54
CA ARG A 220 12.48 -24.97 7.91
C ARG A 220 13.12 -23.89 8.78
N TRP A 221 14.05 -23.12 8.21
CA TRP A 221 14.66 -21.98 8.91
C TRP A 221 13.64 -20.87 9.20
N LEU A 222 12.80 -20.51 8.23
CA LEU A 222 11.79 -19.46 8.39
C LEU A 222 10.67 -19.81 9.37
N LYS A 223 10.25 -21.08 9.42
CA LYS A 223 9.08 -21.51 10.20
C LYS A 223 9.41 -22.04 11.59
N ILE A 224 10.60 -22.61 11.78
CA ILE A 224 10.93 -23.33 13.01
C ILE A 224 12.14 -22.66 13.66
N TYR A 225 13.31 -22.74 13.04
CA TYR A 225 14.55 -22.41 13.74
C TYR A 225 14.65 -20.93 14.12
N LEU A 226 14.42 -19.99 13.18
CA LEU A 226 14.54 -18.57 13.47
C LEU A 226 13.47 -18.08 14.46
N PRO A 227 12.17 -18.39 14.30
CA PRO A 227 11.16 -17.99 15.28
C PRO A 227 11.40 -18.58 16.68
N THR A 228 11.81 -19.85 16.78
CA THR A 228 12.10 -20.46 18.09
C THR A 228 13.26 -19.74 18.79
N LEU A 229 14.36 -19.49 18.08
CA LEU A 229 15.49 -18.76 18.64
C LEU A 229 15.10 -17.32 19.01
N GLU A 230 14.30 -16.66 18.17
CA GLU A 230 13.81 -15.31 18.40
C GLU A 230 12.95 -15.22 19.66
N ILE A 231 12.03 -16.17 19.89
CA ILE A 231 11.22 -16.27 21.12
C ILE A 231 12.10 -16.44 22.35
N ILE A 232 13.12 -17.30 22.29
CA ILE A 232 14.03 -17.55 23.42
C ILE A 232 14.82 -16.29 23.78
N PHE A 233 15.52 -15.70 22.81
CA PHE A 233 16.38 -14.54 23.07
C PHE A 233 15.58 -13.27 23.38
N PHE A 234 14.40 -13.10 22.77
CA PHE A 234 13.52 -11.98 23.11
C PHE A 234 12.90 -12.14 24.51
N SER A 235 12.57 -13.36 24.92
CA SER A 235 12.10 -13.64 26.29
C SER A 235 13.18 -13.32 27.32
N LEU A 236 14.44 -13.67 27.04
CA LEU A 236 15.58 -13.30 27.89
C LEU A 236 15.76 -11.78 27.93
N PHE A 237 15.70 -11.10 26.79
CA PHE A 237 15.73 -9.64 26.73
C PHE A 237 14.65 -8.98 27.61
N LEU A 238 13.39 -9.42 27.50
CA LEU A 238 12.30 -8.89 28.31
C LEU A 238 12.48 -9.17 29.80
N TRP A 239 12.95 -10.37 30.16
CA TRP A 239 13.23 -10.76 31.54
C TRP A 239 14.27 -9.84 32.18
N PHE A 240 15.38 -9.58 31.49
CA PHE A 240 16.44 -8.71 32.01
C PHE A 240 16.07 -7.22 31.98
N GLY A 241 15.18 -6.80 31.08
CA GLY A 241 14.77 -5.40 30.97
C GLY A 241 13.64 -4.98 31.93
N ILE A 242 12.50 -5.67 31.90
CA ILE A 242 11.28 -5.30 32.66
C ILE A 242 10.76 -6.44 33.56
N GLY A 243 11.56 -7.49 33.76
CA GLY A 243 11.24 -8.59 34.67
C GLY A 243 10.11 -9.50 34.19
N TRP A 244 9.52 -10.21 35.16
CA TRP A 244 8.56 -11.29 34.90
C TRP A 244 7.22 -10.80 34.31
N ILE A 245 6.81 -9.55 34.57
CA ILE A 245 5.53 -8.99 34.09
C ILE A 245 5.55 -8.87 32.56
N GLY A 246 6.61 -8.27 32.01
CA GLY A 246 6.78 -8.14 30.56
C GLY A 246 6.85 -9.49 29.86
N LEU A 247 7.59 -10.43 30.45
CA LEU A 247 7.68 -11.80 29.97
C LEU A 247 6.31 -12.50 29.99
N ALA A 248 5.55 -12.37 31.07
CA ALA A 248 4.23 -13.00 31.20
C ALA A 248 3.23 -12.47 30.17
N LEU A 249 3.23 -11.15 29.91
CA LEU A 249 2.40 -10.55 28.87
C LEU A 249 2.79 -11.03 27.47
N TYR A 250 4.08 -11.12 27.18
CA TYR A 250 4.58 -11.64 25.91
C TYR A 250 4.23 -13.13 25.72
N LEU A 251 4.49 -13.98 26.71
CA LEU A 251 4.15 -15.40 26.65
C LEU A 251 2.64 -15.62 26.59
N GLY A 252 1.85 -14.82 27.33
CA GLY A 252 0.39 -14.84 27.25
C GLY A 252 -0.12 -14.50 25.85
N TYR A 253 0.49 -13.52 25.18
CA TYR A 253 0.19 -13.20 23.79
C TYR A 253 0.55 -14.34 22.83
N LEU A 254 1.73 -14.97 22.98
CA LEU A 254 2.11 -16.13 22.18
C LEU A 254 1.16 -17.32 22.38
N LEU A 255 0.79 -17.60 23.64
CA LEU A 255 -0.18 -18.65 23.98
C LEU A 255 -1.56 -18.34 23.38
N TRP A 256 -1.99 -17.09 23.42
CA TRP A 256 -3.23 -16.66 22.76
C TRP A 256 -3.18 -16.85 21.24
N LEU A 257 -2.05 -16.54 20.58
CA LEU A 257 -1.86 -16.79 19.15
C LEU A 257 -1.95 -18.30 18.83
N VAL A 258 -1.29 -19.14 19.65
CA VAL A 258 -1.36 -20.60 19.50
C VAL A 258 -2.78 -21.09 19.74
N TRP A 259 -3.44 -20.68 20.82
CA TRP A 259 -4.82 -21.06 21.12
C TRP A 259 -5.79 -20.66 20.00
N ARG A 260 -5.66 -19.44 19.45
CA ARG A 260 -6.45 -18.98 18.30
C ARG A 260 -6.20 -19.84 17.06
N SER A 261 -4.96 -20.25 16.85
CA SER A 261 -4.61 -21.13 15.73
C SER A 261 -5.16 -22.56 15.89
N VAL A 262 -5.58 -22.92 17.11
CA VAL A 262 -6.14 -24.22 17.49
C VAL A 262 -7.69 -24.25 17.47
N ASP A 263 -8.37 -23.15 17.10
CA ASP A 263 -9.85 -23.11 16.99
C ASP A 263 -10.41 -24.32 16.21
N THR A 264 -11.20 -25.12 16.92
CA THR A 264 -11.42 -26.56 16.78
C THR A 264 -12.48 -26.96 15.74
N SER A 265 -13.03 -26.01 14.99
CA SER A 265 -13.96 -26.29 13.89
C SER A 265 -13.28 -26.60 12.54
N LYS A 266 -11.95 -26.50 12.49
CA LYS A 266 -11.12 -26.70 11.28
C LYS A 266 -9.96 -27.65 11.56
N LEU A 267 -10.25 -28.83 12.10
CA LEU A 267 -9.30 -29.93 12.26
C LEU A 267 -8.94 -30.62 10.92
N ASP A 268 -8.82 -29.84 9.84
CA ASP A 268 -7.96 -30.21 8.72
C ASP A 268 -6.57 -29.64 9.06
N GLY A 269 -5.71 -30.50 9.60
CA GLY A 269 -4.42 -30.23 10.24
C GLY A 269 -3.33 -29.59 9.37
N VAL A 270 -3.64 -28.61 8.52
CA VAL A 270 -2.67 -27.91 7.66
C VAL A 270 -2.88 -26.38 7.62
N ARG A 271 -3.98 -25.83 8.19
CA ARG A 271 -4.30 -24.39 8.03
C ARG A 271 -3.52 -23.38 8.88
N LEU A 272 -2.55 -23.82 9.68
CA LEU A 272 -1.49 -22.98 10.23
C LEU A 272 -0.38 -22.66 9.22
N LEU A 273 -0.42 -23.29 8.03
CA LEU A 273 0.61 -23.19 6.98
C LEU A 273 0.13 -22.41 5.75
N ALA A 274 -0.76 -21.41 5.92
CA ALA A 274 -1.00 -20.42 4.89
C ALA A 274 0.23 -19.49 4.81
N GLU A 275 1.07 -19.75 3.81
CA GLU A 275 2.35 -19.10 3.52
C GLU A 275 3.44 -19.06 4.64
N PRO A 276 4.74 -19.15 4.31
CA PRO A 276 5.83 -19.06 5.29
C PRO A 276 5.93 -17.70 5.98
N SER A 277 5.50 -16.66 5.27
CA SER A 277 5.46 -15.27 5.72
C SER A 277 4.49 -15.12 6.89
N GLU A 278 3.25 -15.61 6.78
CA GLU A 278 2.17 -15.21 7.68
C GLU A 278 2.42 -15.64 9.14
N LEU A 279 2.64 -16.92 9.46
CA LEU A 279 2.81 -17.34 10.87
C LEU A 279 4.07 -16.72 11.52
N SER A 280 5.18 -16.73 10.79
CA SER A 280 6.47 -16.20 11.25
C SER A 280 6.41 -14.67 11.45
N PHE A 281 5.75 -13.96 10.54
CA PHE A 281 5.48 -12.52 10.62
C PHE A 281 4.55 -12.17 11.80
N GLN A 282 3.50 -12.98 12.02
CA GLN A 282 2.52 -12.77 13.10
C GLN A 282 3.13 -12.98 14.48
N CYS A 283 4.06 -13.93 14.64
CA CYS A 283 4.64 -14.25 15.93
C CYS A 283 5.58 -13.18 16.48
N THR A 284 6.34 -12.48 15.63
CA THR A 284 7.45 -11.62 16.12
C THR A 284 7.51 -10.22 15.52
N LEU A 285 7.29 -10.03 14.21
CA LEU A 285 7.33 -8.65 13.66
C LEU A 285 6.19 -7.78 14.22
N LYS A 286 4.98 -8.34 14.34
CA LYS A 286 3.86 -7.68 15.02
C LYS A 286 4.18 -7.35 16.47
N VAL A 287 4.96 -8.20 17.14
CA VAL A 287 5.36 -7.94 18.51
C VAL A 287 6.24 -6.69 18.56
N TYR A 288 7.20 -6.54 17.67
CA TYR A 288 8.15 -5.41 17.74
C TYR A 288 7.58 -4.09 17.22
N ALA A 289 6.81 -4.13 16.13
CA ALA A 289 6.32 -2.92 15.49
C ALA A 289 4.95 -2.45 16.01
N LEU A 290 4.25 -3.26 16.82
CA LEU A 290 2.93 -2.92 17.37
C LEU A 290 2.85 -3.20 18.88
N LEU A 291 3.08 -4.44 19.33
CA LEU A 291 2.81 -4.81 20.73
C LEU A 291 3.79 -4.16 21.73
N LEU A 292 5.09 -4.22 21.45
CA LEU A 292 6.14 -3.66 22.28
C LEU A 292 5.97 -2.14 22.46
N PRO A 293 5.81 -1.33 21.39
CA PRO A 293 5.50 0.09 21.54
C PRO A 293 4.25 0.32 22.40
N LEU A 294 3.15 -0.38 22.14
CA LEU A 294 1.90 -0.21 22.89
C LEU A 294 2.07 -0.55 24.37
N LEU A 295 2.71 -1.68 24.68
CA LEU A 295 2.96 -2.10 26.05
C LEU A 295 3.84 -1.09 26.77
N SER A 296 4.94 -0.66 26.16
CA SER A 296 5.86 0.31 26.74
C SER A 296 5.19 1.67 26.93
N ILE A 297 4.33 2.11 26.01
CA ILE A 297 3.56 3.36 26.15
C ILE A 297 2.54 3.27 27.28
N VAL A 298 1.83 2.14 27.41
CA VAL A 298 0.88 1.93 28.51
C VAL A 298 1.61 1.94 29.85
N MET A 299 2.74 1.24 29.96
CA MET A 299 3.54 1.25 31.18
C MET A 299 4.11 2.64 31.49
N LEU A 300 4.57 3.37 30.46
CA LEU A 300 4.99 4.76 30.61
C LEU A 300 3.83 5.65 31.08
N ALA A 301 2.63 5.50 30.55
CA ALA A 301 1.46 6.26 30.99
C ALA A 301 1.02 5.91 32.42
N MET A 302 1.35 4.72 32.92
CA MET A 302 1.11 4.35 34.31
C MET A 302 2.15 4.98 35.25
N ALA A 303 3.41 5.08 34.82
CA ALA A 303 4.49 5.67 35.61
C ALA A 303 4.52 7.22 35.54
N GLN A 304 4.35 7.75 34.34
CA GLN A 304 4.43 9.18 33.96
C GLN A 304 3.24 9.52 33.03
N PRO A 305 2.06 9.85 33.60
CA PRO A 305 0.81 9.91 32.83
C PRO A 305 0.79 10.91 31.68
N VAL A 306 1.37 12.10 31.87
CA VAL A 306 1.35 13.16 30.85
C VAL A 306 2.22 12.75 29.67
N GLU A 307 3.42 12.30 29.97
CA GLU A 307 4.45 11.87 29.03
C GLU A 307 3.98 10.66 28.22
N GLY A 308 3.47 9.64 28.90
CA GLY A 308 2.93 8.44 28.25
C GLY A 308 1.74 8.75 27.34
N ILE A 309 0.83 9.66 27.73
CA ILE A 309 -0.26 10.11 26.85
C ILE A 309 0.31 10.83 25.62
N VAL A 310 1.24 11.77 25.79
CA VAL A 310 1.82 12.53 24.67
C VAL A 310 2.53 11.59 23.68
N ILE A 311 3.38 10.69 24.17
CA ILE A 311 4.06 9.70 23.32
C ILE A 311 3.05 8.76 22.66
N GLY A 312 2.00 8.35 23.37
CA GLY A 312 0.89 7.56 22.82
C GLY A 312 0.18 8.26 21.67
N LEU A 313 -0.12 9.55 21.80
CA LEU A 313 -0.73 10.37 20.74
C LEU A 313 0.21 10.48 19.53
N ILE A 314 1.49 10.77 19.75
CA ILE A 314 2.50 10.85 18.67
C ILE A 314 2.59 9.51 17.93
N TRP A 315 2.66 8.40 18.66
CA TRP A 315 2.78 7.08 18.08
C TRP A 315 1.53 6.69 17.27
N CYS A 316 0.32 6.97 17.80
CA CYS A 316 -0.94 6.79 17.07
C CYS A 316 -1.00 7.61 15.78
N GLY A 317 -0.52 8.86 15.82
CA GLY A 317 -0.46 9.76 14.67
C GLY A 317 0.51 9.26 13.59
N ALA A 318 1.75 8.95 13.99
CA ALA A 318 2.84 8.60 13.10
C ALA A 318 2.74 7.19 12.53
N PHE A 319 2.20 6.23 13.29
CA PHE A 319 2.22 4.80 12.93
C PHE A 319 0.82 4.19 12.76
N TYR A 320 -0.18 5.02 12.44
CA TYR A 320 -1.55 4.55 12.26
C TYR A 320 -1.67 3.41 11.23
N LYS A 321 -0.87 3.37 10.14
CA LYS A 321 -0.95 2.24 9.17
C LYS A 321 -0.42 0.93 9.76
N SER A 322 0.42 0.95 10.80
CA SER A 322 0.82 -0.26 11.53
C SER A 322 -0.39 -0.95 12.19
N LEU A 323 -1.53 -0.25 12.33
CA LEU A 323 -2.82 -0.82 12.75
C LEU A 323 -3.41 -1.81 11.76
N ARG A 324 -3.02 -1.80 10.48
CA ARG A 324 -3.46 -2.82 9.52
C ARG A 324 -3.01 -4.22 9.95
N TRP A 325 -1.94 -4.29 10.74
CA TRP A 325 -1.47 -5.53 11.35
C TRP A 325 -2.17 -5.87 12.66
N ALA A 326 -2.91 -4.94 13.26
CA ALA A 326 -3.85 -5.26 14.33
C ALA A 326 -5.00 -6.05 13.71
N GLY A 327 -4.96 -7.38 13.91
CA GLY A 327 -6.00 -8.28 13.42
C GLY A 327 -7.38 -7.94 13.99
N PRO A 328 -8.44 -8.63 13.53
CA PRO A 328 -9.81 -8.40 13.99
C PRO A 328 -9.99 -8.49 15.52
N ASP A 329 -9.07 -9.15 16.22
CA ASP A 329 -9.12 -9.38 17.66
C ASP A 329 -8.66 -8.17 18.49
N LEU A 330 -7.84 -7.29 17.93
CA LEU A 330 -7.45 -6.02 18.53
C LEU A 330 -8.41 -4.89 18.13
N LYS A 331 -9.69 -5.22 17.86
CA LYS A 331 -10.70 -4.26 17.41
C LYS A 331 -10.81 -3.05 18.33
N PHE A 332 -10.70 -3.25 19.64
CA PHE A 332 -10.71 -2.15 20.60
C PHE A 332 -9.51 -1.21 20.40
N VAL A 333 -8.29 -1.74 20.37
CA VAL A 333 -7.04 -0.97 20.13
C VAL A 333 -7.11 -0.24 18.79
N ARG A 334 -7.52 -0.96 17.73
CA ARG A 334 -7.72 -0.38 16.40
C ARG A 334 -8.75 0.75 16.42
N THR A 335 -9.89 0.56 17.08
CA THR A 335 -10.96 1.57 17.17
C THR A 335 -10.51 2.81 17.94
N LEU A 336 -9.86 2.62 19.08
CA LEU A 336 -9.34 3.69 19.91
C LEU A 336 -8.28 4.50 19.15
N MET A 337 -7.30 3.82 18.56
CA MET A 337 -6.21 4.48 17.84
C MET A 337 -6.66 5.19 16.56
N VAL A 338 -7.61 4.63 15.82
CA VAL A 338 -8.21 5.32 14.67
C VAL A 338 -8.89 6.61 15.14
N ARG A 339 -9.71 6.55 16.20
CA ARG A 339 -10.34 7.76 16.77
C ARG A 339 -9.29 8.80 17.19
N THR A 340 -8.21 8.36 17.82
CA THR A 340 -7.09 9.22 18.21
C THR A 340 -6.38 9.84 17.01
N TYR A 341 -6.11 9.08 15.96
CA TYR A 341 -5.49 9.60 14.73
C TYR A 341 -6.35 10.72 14.12
N PHE A 342 -7.66 10.53 14.01
CA PHE A 342 -8.56 11.57 13.47
C PHE A 342 -8.73 12.77 14.39
N PHE A 343 -8.64 12.57 15.70
CA PHE A 343 -8.58 13.68 16.65
C PHE A 343 -7.31 14.53 16.44
N ILE A 344 -6.17 13.90 16.16
CA ILE A 344 -4.87 14.58 15.95
C ILE A 344 -4.73 15.11 14.51
N LEU A 345 -5.43 14.53 13.53
CA LEU A 345 -5.24 14.82 12.10
C LEU A 345 -5.35 16.33 11.75
N PRO A 346 -6.30 17.11 12.28
CA PRO A 346 -6.33 18.57 12.07
C PRO A 346 -5.09 19.27 12.62
N ILE A 347 -4.62 18.85 13.79
CA ILE A 347 -3.39 19.37 14.45
C ILE A 347 -2.17 19.02 13.61
N TYR A 348 -2.10 17.79 13.11
CA TYR A 348 -1.05 17.33 12.20
C TYR A 348 -1.02 18.17 10.92
N HIS A 349 -2.16 18.39 10.26
CA HIS A 349 -2.22 19.21 9.04
C HIS A 349 -1.83 20.67 9.31
N ALA A 350 -2.31 21.26 10.41
CA ALA A 350 -1.92 22.61 10.81
C ALA A 350 -0.40 22.71 11.05
N SER A 351 0.16 21.75 11.78
CA SER A 351 1.58 21.66 12.10
C SER A 351 2.42 21.43 10.85
N TYR A 352 1.99 20.54 9.96
CA TYR A 352 2.63 20.28 8.67
C TYR A 352 2.72 21.55 7.83
N TRP A 353 1.61 22.28 7.66
CA TRP A 353 1.60 23.53 6.89
C TRP A 353 2.45 24.62 7.53
N PHE A 354 2.50 24.67 8.87
CA PHE A 354 3.35 25.58 9.61
C PHE A 354 4.85 25.26 9.39
N VAL A 355 5.25 24.01 9.61
CA VAL A 355 6.64 23.55 9.40
C VAL A 355 7.04 23.69 7.94
N PHE A 356 6.16 23.31 6.99
CA PHE A 356 6.40 23.48 5.56
C PHE A 356 6.66 24.94 5.19
N LYS A 357 5.89 25.90 5.75
CA LYS A 357 6.14 27.33 5.54
C LYS A 357 7.53 27.76 6.06
N ILE A 358 7.94 27.26 7.22
CA ILE A 358 9.26 27.57 7.81
C ILE A 358 10.37 26.96 6.95
N VAL A 359 10.32 25.65 6.68
CA VAL A 359 11.32 24.94 5.87
C VAL A 359 11.40 25.54 4.47
N SER A 360 10.27 25.84 3.84
CA SER A 360 10.23 26.51 2.54
C SER A 360 10.91 27.87 2.58
N ARG A 361 10.70 28.68 3.63
CA ARG A 361 11.44 29.94 3.82
C ARG A 361 12.93 29.68 3.97
N VAL A 362 13.35 28.78 4.85
CA VAL A 362 14.76 28.47 5.10
C VAL A 362 15.46 28.03 3.81
N VAL A 363 14.86 27.10 3.06
CA VAL A 363 15.41 26.61 1.78
C VAL A 363 15.47 27.74 0.75
N ASN A 364 14.39 28.50 0.56
CA ASN A 364 14.37 29.59 -0.41
C ASN A 364 15.38 30.70 -0.08
N TYR A 365 15.53 31.06 1.19
CA TYR A 365 16.55 32.02 1.63
C TYR A 365 17.96 31.47 1.49
N SER A 366 18.18 30.19 1.80
CA SER A 366 19.48 29.54 1.62
C SER A 366 19.89 29.53 0.14
N ILE A 367 18.98 29.16 -0.77
CA ILE A 367 19.22 29.22 -2.23
C ILE A 367 19.52 30.66 -2.65
N TYR A 368 18.76 31.63 -2.15
CA TYR A 368 19.00 33.05 -2.43
C TYR A 368 20.40 33.50 -2.01
N TYR A 369 20.84 33.19 -0.79
CA TYR A 369 22.15 33.59 -0.30
C TYR A 369 23.29 32.85 -1.00
N VAL A 370 23.12 31.56 -1.31
CA VAL A 370 24.11 30.81 -2.12
C VAL A 370 24.23 31.43 -3.50
N ALA A 371 23.14 31.72 -4.19
CA ALA A 371 23.19 32.39 -5.49
C ALA A 371 23.84 33.78 -5.40
N LEU A 372 23.61 34.51 -4.31
CA LEU A 372 24.23 35.81 -4.04
C LEU A 372 25.76 35.69 -3.92
N LEU A 373 26.27 34.63 -3.28
CA LEU A 373 27.72 34.35 -3.19
C LEU A 373 28.35 34.13 -4.58
N PHE A 374 27.60 33.62 -5.54
CA PHE A 374 28.01 33.49 -6.94
C PHE A 374 27.64 34.71 -7.80
N GLY A 375 27.37 35.87 -7.17
CA GLY A 375 27.09 37.14 -7.86
C GLY A 375 25.70 37.22 -8.50
N ARG A 376 24.82 36.24 -8.30
CA ARG A 376 23.46 36.22 -8.86
C ARG A 376 22.44 36.70 -7.85
N ASN A 377 21.78 37.82 -8.14
CA ASN A 377 20.68 38.31 -7.32
C ASN A 377 19.34 37.81 -7.86
N LEU A 378 18.90 36.65 -7.37
CA LEU A 378 17.67 35.99 -7.82
C LEU A 378 16.41 36.85 -7.63
N LYS A 379 16.39 37.80 -6.68
CA LYS A 379 15.26 38.73 -6.50
C LYS A 379 15.20 39.76 -7.64
N LYS A 380 16.35 40.33 -8.02
CA LYS A 380 16.44 41.27 -9.15
C LYS A 380 16.15 40.57 -10.48
N GLU A 381 16.71 39.39 -10.69
CA GLU A 381 16.47 38.59 -11.90
C GLU A 381 14.99 38.19 -12.03
N LYS A 382 14.34 37.74 -10.95
CA LYS A 382 12.91 37.42 -10.96
C LYS A 382 12.04 38.65 -11.24
N ALA A 383 12.38 39.80 -10.66
CA ALA A 383 11.69 41.06 -10.96
C ALA A 383 11.84 41.47 -12.43
N HIS A 384 13.02 41.24 -13.01
CA HIS A 384 13.29 41.50 -14.43
C HIS A 384 12.49 40.58 -15.36
N ILE A 385 12.37 39.28 -15.02
CA ILE A 385 11.56 38.31 -15.75
C ILE A 385 10.07 38.66 -15.66
N MET A 386 9.58 39.00 -14.47
CA MET A 386 8.17 39.38 -14.26
C MET A 386 7.83 40.73 -14.91
N ALA A 387 8.78 41.66 -15.00
CA ALA A 387 8.63 42.92 -15.75
C ALA A 387 8.65 42.70 -17.27
N SER A 388 9.37 41.68 -17.76
CA SER A 388 9.38 41.31 -19.18
C SER A 388 8.17 40.49 -19.65
N SER A 389 7.29 40.06 -18.73
CA SER A 389 6.18 39.14 -19.02
C SER A 389 4.77 39.73 -18.88
N SER A 390 4.58 41.06 -19.04
CA SER A 390 3.24 41.67 -19.11
C SER A 390 2.67 41.64 -20.54
N PRO A 391 1.34 41.46 -20.73
CA PRO A 391 0.75 41.19 -22.04
C PRO A 391 0.47 42.49 -22.81
N SER A 392 1.45 42.93 -23.59
CA SER A 392 1.22 43.89 -24.67
C SER A 392 2.14 43.50 -25.82
N ASP A 393 1.63 42.64 -26.70
CA ASP A 393 1.86 42.72 -28.14
C ASP A 393 1.00 41.65 -28.81
N LYS A 394 -0.07 42.10 -29.46
CA LYS A 394 -0.75 41.34 -30.50
C LYS A 394 0.21 41.28 -31.69
N PRO A 395 0.57 40.09 -32.23
CA PRO A 395 1.26 40.06 -33.50
C PRO A 395 0.23 40.27 -34.62
N THR A 396 0.46 41.32 -35.38
CA THR A 396 -0.12 41.56 -36.70
C THR A 396 0.33 40.46 -37.68
N ASP A 397 -0.62 39.92 -38.43
CA ASP A 397 -0.36 39.07 -39.59
C ASP A 397 0.49 39.81 -40.64
N THR A 398 1.57 39.18 -41.12
CA THR A 398 1.98 39.23 -42.54
C THR A 398 3.07 38.20 -42.88
N ALA A 399 2.76 37.42 -43.94
CA ALA A 399 3.65 36.80 -44.93
C ALA A 399 4.56 35.59 -44.58
N ALA A 400 3.96 34.39 -44.73
CA ALA A 400 4.37 33.27 -45.59
C ALA A 400 5.81 32.66 -45.54
N SER A 401 5.91 31.38 -45.12
CA SER A 401 6.37 30.30 -46.02
C SER A 401 5.93 28.89 -45.56
N SER A 402 5.21 28.21 -46.47
CA SER A 402 5.10 26.76 -46.74
C SER A 402 5.02 25.68 -45.63
N SER A 403 3.78 25.18 -45.42
CA SER A 403 3.34 23.75 -45.40
C SER A 403 3.81 22.76 -44.29
N PRO A 404 2.97 21.78 -43.84
CA PRO A 404 1.52 21.69 -43.87
C PRO A 404 0.88 21.46 -42.47
N ARG A 405 -0.12 22.29 -42.18
CA ARG A 405 -1.30 22.08 -41.31
C ARG A 405 -1.30 20.83 -40.41
N GLN A 406 -0.92 21.02 -39.15
CA GLN A 406 -1.53 20.27 -38.05
C GLN A 406 -2.96 20.80 -37.88
N LYS A 407 -3.94 19.97 -38.25
CA LYS A 407 -5.36 20.28 -38.13
C LYS A 407 -5.71 20.60 -36.68
N SER A 408 -6.53 21.64 -36.55
CA SER A 408 -7.28 22.06 -35.37
C SER A 408 -7.81 20.88 -34.56
N VAL A 409 -7.47 20.86 -33.27
CA VAL A 409 -8.05 20.00 -32.24
C VAL A 409 -9.45 20.52 -31.92
N GLN A 410 -10.41 20.17 -32.76
CA GLN A 410 -11.83 20.20 -32.46
C GLN A 410 -12.43 18.87 -32.94
N ASN A 411 -13.03 18.14 -32.01
CA ASN A 411 -13.96 17.03 -32.21
C ASN A 411 -13.43 15.78 -32.95
N LEU A 412 -12.78 14.88 -32.23
CA LEU A 412 -12.91 13.44 -32.49
C LEU A 412 -13.00 12.72 -31.13
N LEU A 413 -14.20 12.60 -30.59
CA LEU A 413 -14.53 11.41 -29.81
C LEU A 413 -14.28 10.23 -30.75
N HIS A 414 -13.19 9.49 -30.54
CA HIS A 414 -12.99 8.24 -31.27
C HIS A 414 -14.22 7.36 -30.99
N THR A 415 -14.90 6.97 -32.06
CA THR A 415 -16.09 6.12 -31.96
C THR A 415 -15.61 4.67 -31.80
N PRO A 416 -16.14 3.89 -30.85
CA PRO A 416 -15.68 2.52 -30.65
C PRO A 416 -15.97 1.66 -31.89
N VAL A 417 -15.03 0.80 -32.25
CA VAL A 417 -15.12 -0.12 -33.40
C VAL A 417 -16.24 -1.13 -33.19
N GLU A 418 -16.28 -1.75 -32.01
CA GLU A 418 -17.40 -2.56 -31.54
C GLU A 418 -18.23 -1.74 -30.54
N LYS A 419 -19.50 -1.51 -30.86
CA LYS A 419 -20.38 -0.60 -30.11
C LYS A 419 -21.25 -1.32 -29.10
N CYS A 420 -21.51 -2.61 -29.28
CA CYS A 420 -22.43 -3.33 -28.41
C CYS A 420 -21.75 -3.60 -27.06
N VAL A 421 -22.33 -3.07 -25.98
CA VAL A 421 -21.89 -3.33 -24.61
C VAL A 421 -23.04 -3.88 -23.79
N HIS A 422 -22.77 -4.98 -23.12
CA HIS A 422 -23.70 -5.69 -22.28
C HIS A 422 -23.36 -5.54 -20.82
N MET A 423 -24.38 -5.36 -20.00
CA MET A 423 -24.25 -5.27 -18.55
C MET A 423 -25.43 -6.00 -17.90
N LEU A 424 -25.22 -6.61 -16.73
CA LEU A 424 -26.26 -7.30 -15.96
C LEU A 424 -26.47 -6.60 -14.63
N TRP A 425 -27.74 -6.44 -14.24
CA TRP A 425 -28.07 -6.06 -12.87
C TRP A 425 -29.07 -7.03 -12.25
N VAL A 426 -28.68 -7.60 -11.11
CA VAL A 426 -29.54 -8.46 -10.28
C VAL A 426 -29.80 -7.76 -8.97
N GLY A 427 -30.97 -7.14 -8.87
CA GLY A 427 -31.38 -6.40 -7.69
C GLY A 427 -32.67 -5.61 -7.94
N PRO A 428 -33.30 -5.09 -6.88
CA PRO A 428 -34.62 -4.44 -7.00
C PRO A 428 -34.55 -3.07 -7.69
N GLN A 429 -33.40 -2.39 -7.66
CA GLN A 429 -33.24 -1.02 -8.16
C GLN A 429 -31.81 -0.74 -8.62
N ILE A 430 -31.67 0.15 -9.60
CA ILE A 430 -30.39 0.67 -10.09
C ILE A 430 -29.94 1.83 -9.18
N GLY A 431 -28.76 1.71 -8.58
CA GLY A 431 -28.16 2.72 -7.70
C GLY A 431 -27.44 3.84 -8.47
N LEU A 432 -26.74 4.72 -7.74
CA LEU A 432 -26.03 5.86 -8.34
C LEU A 432 -24.81 5.43 -9.15
N MET A 433 -24.06 4.45 -8.65
CA MET A 433 -22.87 3.95 -9.32
C MET A 433 -23.24 3.26 -10.63
N GLU A 434 -24.31 2.48 -10.62
CA GLU A 434 -24.83 1.79 -11.79
C GLU A 434 -25.37 2.78 -12.84
N GLN A 435 -26.05 3.84 -12.40
CA GLN A 435 -26.45 4.95 -13.28
C GLN A 435 -25.25 5.64 -13.93
N LEU A 436 -24.19 5.88 -13.16
CA LEU A 436 -22.95 6.48 -13.67
C LEU A 436 -22.29 5.61 -14.73
N THR A 437 -22.19 4.30 -14.47
CA THR A 437 -21.71 3.31 -15.43
C THR A 437 -22.49 3.41 -16.74
N LEU A 438 -23.81 3.28 -16.71
CA LEU A 438 -24.67 3.36 -17.90
C LEU A 438 -24.51 4.68 -18.66
N ALA A 439 -24.57 5.82 -17.95
CA ALA A 439 -24.49 7.14 -18.57
C ALA A 439 -23.13 7.38 -19.24
N SER A 440 -22.04 6.93 -18.61
CA SER A 440 -20.69 7.09 -19.16
C SER A 440 -20.49 6.33 -20.46
N PHE A 441 -20.96 5.09 -20.57
CA PHE A 441 -20.87 4.32 -21.83
C PHE A 441 -21.74 4.90 -22.94
N VAL A 442 -22.96 5.34 -22.61
CA VAL A 442 -23.82 6.07 -23.57
C VAL A 442 -23.11 7.33 -24.09
N HIS A 443 -22.43 8.07 -23.22
CA HIS A 443 -21.71 9.29 -23.58
C HIS A 443 -20.60 9.03 -24.60
N PHE A 444 -19.85 7.93 -24.46
CA PHE A 444 -18.81 7.52 -25.40
C PHE A 444 -19.32 6.78 -26.65
N GLY A 445 -20.65 6.74 -26.86
CA GLY A 445 -21.25 6.29 -28.11
C GLY A 445 -21.44 4.77 -28.22
N TYR A 446 -21.42 4.05 -27.09
CA TYR A 446 -21.78 2.63 -27.06
C TYR A 446 -23.29 2.42 -27.14
N ASP A 447 -23.68 1.30 -27.74
CA ASP A 447 -25.04 0.75 -27.71
C ASP A 447 -25.18 -0.12 -26.45
N VAL A 448 -25.70 0.48 -25.37
CA VAL A 448 -25.74 -0.14 -24.05
C VAL A 448 -26.97 -1.02 -23.89
N HIS A 449 -26.75 -2.31 -23.66
CA HIS A 449 -27.77 -3.34 -23.45
C HIS A 449 -27.72 -3.78 -21.98
N LEU A 450 -28.72 -3.37 -21.20
CA LEU A 450 -28.85 -3.70 -19.79
C LEU A 450 -29.81 -4.87 -19.61
N TRP A 451 -29.28 -6.01 -19.16
CA TRP A 451 -30.04 -7.24 -18.91
C TRP A 451 -30.60 -7.21 -17.49
N LEU A 452 -31.93 -7.33 -17.36
CA LEU A 452 -32.66 -7.27 -16.11
C LEU A 452 -33.62 -8.46 -15.98
N TYR A 453 -33.93 -8.83 -14.74
CA TYR A 453 -35.07 -9.70 -14.43
C TYR A 453 -36.32 -8.84 -14.17
N SER A 454 -37.51 -9.44 -14.34
CA SER A 454 -38.81 -8.73 -14.31
C SER A 454 -39.11 -7.96 -13.02
N GLU A 455 -38.47 -8.32 -11.91
CA GLU A 455 -38.61 -7.70 -10.59
C GLU A 455 -37.76 -6.44 -10.38
N THR A 456 -36.84 -6.13 -11.31
CA THR A 456 -36.00 -4.93 -11.22
C THR A 456 -36.73 -3.69 -11.72
N SER A 457 -36.71 -2.60 -10.92
CA SER A 457 -37.24 -1.30 -11.35
C SER A 457 -36.37 -0.64 -12.43
N THR A 458 -36.99 -0.20 -13.52
CA THR A 458 -36.34 0.53 -14.63
C THR A 458 -36.39 2.06 -14.47
N LYS A 459 -36.94 2.58 -13.36
CA LYS A 459 -37.17 4.02 -13.16
C LYS A 459 -35.91 4.89 -13.30
N ASN A 460 -34.75 4.34 -12.92
CA ASN A 460 -33.47 5.05 -12.92
C ASN A 460 -32.57 4.64 -14.09
N VAL A 461 -33.10 4.00 -15.13
CA VAL A 461 -32.33 3.61 -16.31
C VAL A 461 -32.34 4.79 -17.31
N PRO A 462 -31.19 5.25 -17.83
CA PRO A 462 -31.16 6.32 -18.82
C PRO A 462 -31.89 5.94 -20.12
N ASP A 463 -32.64 6.86 -20.71
CA ASP A 463 -33.51 6.62 -21.90
C ASP A 463 -32.80 5.97 -23.11
N LYS A 464 -31.48 6.19 -23.24
CA LYS A 464 -30.66 5.65 -24.35
C LYS A 464 -30.18 4.22 -24.12
N VAL A 465 -30.44 3.64 -22.96
CA VAL A 465 -30.07 2.25 -22.63
C VAL A 465 -31.19 1.32 -23.07
N LYS A 466 -30.83 0.25 -23.78
CA LYS A 466 -31.77 -0.82 -24.17
C LYS A 466 -31.91 -1.80 -23.02
N VAL A 467 -33.12 -1.91 -22.48
CA VAL A 467 -33.44 -2.90 -21.45
C VAL A 467 -33.78 -4.23 -22.12
N MET A 468 -33.10 -5.29 -21.70
CA MET A 468 -33.22 -6.66 -22.22
C MET A 468 -33.69 -7.61 -21.11
N ASP A 469 -34.44 -8.66 -21.47
CA ASP A 469 -34.88 -9.69 -20.52
C ASP A 469 -33.76 -10.72 -20.29
N ALA A 470 -33.25 -10.77 -19.06
CA ALA A 470 -32.18 -11.69 -18.66
C ALA A 470 -32.59 -13.17 -18.72
N ASN A 471 -33.90 -13.49 -18.64
CA ASN A 471 -34.40 -14.87 -18.75
C ASN A 471 -34.11 -15.50 -20.12
N VAL A 472 -33.89 -14.69 -21.16
CA VAL A 472 -33.51 -15.18 -22.49
C VAL A 472 -32.12 -15.83 -22.48
N VAL A 473 -31.26 -15.44 -21.54
CA VAL A 473 -29.90 -15.97 -21.40
C VAL A 473 -29.86 -17.05 -20.33
N ILE A 474 -30.25 -16.72 -19.09
CA ILE A 474 -30.31 -17.68 -17.97
C ILE A 474 -31.56 -17.36 -17.15
N SER A 475 -32.32 -18.40 -16.79
CA SER A 475 -33.55 -18.27 -15.99
C SER A 475 -33.28 -17.59 -14.64
N SER A 476 -34.20 -16.75 -14.18
CA SER A 476 -34.13 -16.18 -12.82
C SER A 476 -34.09 -17.25 -11.73
N GLU A 477 -34.61 -18.45 -12.01
CA GLU A 477 -34.59 -19.60 -11.09
C GLU A 477 -33.17 -20.16 -10.85
N GLU A 478 -32.22 -19.90 -11.76
CA GLU A 478 -30.83 -20.32 -11.63
C GLU A 478 -29.96 -19.27 -10.90
N VAL A 479 -30.52 -18.10 -10.56
CA VAL A 479 -29.81 -17.05 -9.83
C VAL A 479 -29.49 -17.52 -8.43
N PHE A 480 -28.22 -17.44 -8.05
CA PHE A 480 -27.77 -17.77 -6.70
C PHE A 480 -26.89 -16.69 -6.11
N HIS A 481 -26.85 -16.66 -4.78
CA HIS A 481 -25.98 -15.79 -4.01
C HIS A 481 -25.01 -16.64 -3.19
N TYR A 482 -23.75 -16.21 -3.11
CA TYR A 482 -22.77 -16.90 -2.27
C TYR A 482 -23.22 -16.90 -0.80
N LYS A 483 -23.38 -18.09 -0.21
CA LYS A 483 -23.80 -18.24 1.20
C LYS A 483 -22.68 -17.90 2.19
N LYS A 484 -21.44 -18.01 1.75
CA LYS A 484 -20.23 -17.85 2.57
C LYS A 484 -19.39 -16.68 2.05
N GLY A 485 -18.57 -16.11 2.94
CA GLY A 485 -17.59 -15.11 2.52
C GLY A 485 -16.44 -15.76 1.74
N SER A 486 -15.80 -14.96 0.89
CA SER A 486 -14.61 -15.30 0.13
C SER A 486 -13.41 -15.57 1.05
N GLN A 487 -12.32 -16.09 0.47
CA GLN A 487 -11.03 -16.20 1.14
C GLN A 487 -10.48 -14.85 1.65
N PHE A 488 -11.02 -13.72 1.17
CA PHE A 488 -10.64 -12.36 1.55
C PHE A 488 -11.59 -11.73 2.59
N GLY A 489 -12.58 -12.48 3.08
CA GLY A 489 -13.53 -12.01 4.09
C GLY A 489 -14.64 -11.10 3.56
N THR A 490 -14.81 -11.00 2.23
CA THR A 490 -15.87 -10.24 1.54
C THR A 490 -16.90 -11.20 0.92
N GLY A 491 -17.92 -10.71 0.21
CA GLY A 491 -18.65 -11.57 -0.73
C GLY A 491 -19.85 -12.36 -0.23
N LYS A 492 -20.09 -12.46 1.08
CA LYS A 492 -21.30 -13.13 1.59
C LYS A 492 -22.57 -12.43 1.06
N GLY A 493 -23.44 -13.17 0.39
CA GLY A 493 -24.66 -12.68 -0.26
C GLY A 493 -24.43 -12.04 -1.63
N SER A 494 -23.24 -12.13 -2.21
CA SER A 494 -22.97 -11.58 -3.54
C SER A 494 -23.44 -12.52 -4.65
N VAL A 495 -23.83 -11.93 -5.78
CA VAL A 495 -24.25 -12.61 -7.02
C VAL A 495 -23.07 -12.80 -8.01
N ALA A 496 -21.84 -12.47 -7.59
CA ALA A 496 -20.67 -12.45 -8.48
C ALA A 496 -20.46 -13.77 -9.25
N GLY A 497 -20.56 -14.93 -8.59
CA GLY A 497 -20.40 -16.23 -9.25
C GLY A 497 -21.44 -16.50 -10.34
N PHE A 498 -22.70 -16.11 -10.09
CA PHE A 498 -23.75 -16.18 -11.10
C PHE A 498 -23.49 -15.20 -12.25
N SER A 499 -23.04 -13.98 -11.95
CA SER A 499 -22.69 -12.95 -12.94
C SER A 499 -21.56 -13.42 -13.87
N ASP A 500 -20.59 -14.17 -13.36
CA ASP A 500 -19.54 -14.81 -14.18
C ASP A 500 -20.11 -15.89 -15.11
N ILE A 501 -21.02 -16.74 -14.64
CA ILE A 501 -21.67 -17.73 -15.53
C ILE A 501 -22.49 -17.01 -16.61
N PHE A 502 -23.25 -15.99 -16.22
CA PHE A 502 -24.10 -15.23 -17.12
C PHE A 502 -23.29 -14.51 -18.20
N ARG A 503 -22.19 -13.83 -17.85
CA ARG A 503 -21.36 -13.09 -18.82
C ARG A 503 -20.75 -14.01 -19.88
N TYR A 504 -20.32 -15.21 -19.48
CA TYR A 504 -19.77 -16.18 -20.43
C TYR A 504 -20.84 -16.64 -21.42
N LYS A 505 -22.03 -17.02 -20.93
CA LYS A 505 -23.13 -17.40 -21.82
C LYS A 505 -23.56 -16.25 -22.74
N LEU A 506 -23.70 -15.06 -22.18
CA LEU A 506 -24.16 -13.90 -22.92
C LEU A 506 -23.19 -13.55 -24.06
N LEU A 507 -21.89 -13.49 -23.78
CA LEU A 507 -20.89 -13.18 -24.80
C LEU A 507 -20.77 -14.29 -25.85
N HIS A 508 -21.02 -15.56 -25.48
CA HIS A 508 -21.16 -16.61 -26.48
C HIS A 508 -22.37 -16.34 -27.41
N ASP A 509 -23.54 -16.02 -26.86
CA ASP A 509 -24.78 -15.93 -27.63
C ASP A 509 -24.88 -14.64 -28.47
N TYR A 510 -24.32 -13.53 -27.98
CA TYR A 510 -24.47 -12.19 -28.57
C TYR A 510 -23.15 -11.55 -29.02
N GLY A 511 -22.00 -11.93 -28.44
CA GLY A 511 -20.71 -11.27 -28.67
C GLY A 511 -20.65 -9.86 -28.07
N GLY A 512 -19.70 -9.05 -28.54
CA GLY A 512 -19.55 -7.65 -28.13
C GLY A 512 -18.74 -7.51 -26.84
N TRP A 513 -19.02 -6.44 -26.10
CA TRP A 513 -18.39 -6.13 -24.80
C TRP A 513 -19.27 -6.58 -23.63
N TRP A 514 -18.64 -7.09 -22.58
CA TRP A 514 -19.21 -7.17 -21.24
C TRP A 514 -18.50 -6.16 -20.35
N VAL A 515 -19.29 -5.46 -19.53
CA VAL A 515 -18.79 -4.54 -18.51
C VAL A 515 -19.60 -4.69 -17.23
N ASP A 516 -18.92 -4.77 -16.07
CA ASP A 516 -19.59 -4.79 -14.77
C ASP A 516 -20.25 -3.43 -14.46
N MET A 517 -21.37 -3.47 -13.73
CA MET A 517 -22.22 -2.29 -13.45
C MET A 517 -21.60 -1.26 -12.48
N ASP A 518 -20.34 -1.43 -12.10
CA ASP A 518 -19.54 -0.53 -11.28
C ASP A 518 -18.27 -0.04 -11.99
N VAL A 519 -18.31 0.01 -13.32
CA VAL A 519 -17.24 0.52 -14.18
C VAL A 519 -17.66 1.81 -14.87
N THR A 520 -16.98 2.92 -14.60
CA THR A 520 -17.19 4.18 -15.35
C THR A 520 -16.26 4.26 -16.56
N CYS A 521 -16.83 4.49 -17.73
CA CYS A 521 -16.10 4.75 -18.97
C CYS A 521 -15.49 6.15 -18.93
N LEU A 522 -14.17 6.24 -19.13
CA LEU A 522 -13.43 7.50 -19.18
C LEU A 522 -13.04 7.86 -20.62
N LYS A 523 -12.95 6.86 -21.51
CA LYS A 523 -12.65 6.98 -22.94
C LYS A 523 -13.24 5.80 -23.72
N ALA A 524 -13.52 6.01 -25.00
CA ALA A 524 -13.87 4.92 -25.91
C ALA A 524 -12.73 3.89 -26.00
N PHE A 525 -13.09 2.61 -26.09
CA PHE A 525 -12.15 1.50 -26.18
C PHE A 525 -11.78 1.30 -27.65
N ASP A 526 -10.56 1.67 -28.00
CA ASP A 526 -10.03 1.55 -29.36
C ASP A 526 -9.33 0.19 -29.52
N VAL A 527 -10.12 -0.87 -29.67
CA VAL A 527 -9.65 -2.26 -29.71
C VAL A 527 -10.19 -2.98 -30.93
N GLU A 528 -9.30 -3.23 -31.88
CA GLU A 528 -9.61 -3.92 -33.14
C GLU A 528 -9.64 -5.45 -32.99
N THR A 529 -8.93 -6.01 -32.01
CA THR A 529 -8.88 -7.46 -31.79
C THR A 529 -10.28 -8.03 -31.47
N PRO A 530 -10.59 -9.25 -31.92
CA PRO A 530 -11.89 -9.88 -31.64
C PRO A 530 -12.09 -10.18 -30.15
N TYR A 531 -10.98 -10.39 -29.42
CA TYR A 531 -10.96 -10.63 -27.99
C TYR A 531 -10.30 -9.47 -27.24
N PHE A 532 -10.75 -9.28 -26.00
CA PHE A 532 -10.15 -8.36 -25.05
C PHE A 532 -10.39 -8.85 -23.63
N PHE A 533 -9.35 -8.78 -22.79
CA PHE A 533 -9.45 -9.05 -21.37
C PHE A 533 -8.68 -7.99 -20.60
N ARG A 534 -9.32 -7.38 -19.60
CA ARG A 534 -8.62 -6.48 -18.69
C ARG A 534 -7.67 -7.27 -17.80
N GLY A 535 -6.41 -6.83 -17.73
CA GLY A 535 -5.39 -7.37 -16.85
C GLY A 535 -5.73 -7.16 -15.37
N HIS A 536 -5.29 -8.10 -14.53
CA HIS A 536 -5.50 -8.04 -13.07
C HIS A 536 -4.16 -7.97 -12.31
N HIS A 537 -4.20 -7.51 -11.06
CA HIS A 537 -2.99 -7.30 -10.26
C HIS A 537 -2.47 -8.59 -9.59
N ASN A 538 -3.37 -9.54 -9.28
CA ASN A 538 -3.02 -10.84 -8.68
C ASN A 538 -3.16 -12.03 -9.65
N LEU A 539 -3.93 -11.86 -10.72
CA LEU A 539 -4.20 -12.88 -11.74
C LEU A 539 -3.83 -12.29 -13.10
N PRO A 540 -3.59 -13.10 -14.15
CA PRO A 540 -3.30 -12.56 -15.48
C PRO A 540 -4.38 -11.59 -15.98
N LEU A 541 -5.65 -11.91 -15.73
CA LEU A 541 -6.81 -11.14 -16.18
C LEU A 541 -7.98 -11.22 -15.19
N VAL A 542 -9.04 -10.43 -15.45
CA VAL A 542 -10.31 -10.44 -14.72
C VAL A 542 -11.49 -10.23 -15.68
N GLY A 543 -12.68 -10.74 -15.32
CA GLY A 543 -13.87 -10.75 -16.18
C GLY A 543 -14.74 -9.50 -16.16
N ASN A 544 -14.32 -8.39 -15.53
CA ASN A 544 -15.19 -7.22 -15.35
C ASN A 544 -15.20 -6.23 -16.53
N ILE A 545 -14.25 -6.34 -17.46
CA ILE A 545 -14.25 -5.69 -18.78
C ILE A 545 -13.67 -6.68 -19.78
N MET A 546 -14.50 -7.20 -20.68
CA MET A 546 -14.09 -8.23 -21.63
C MET A 546 -14.83 -8.11 -22.96
N LYS A 547 -14.20 -8.56 -24.05
CA LYS A 547 -14.77 -8.58 -25.41
C LYS A 547 -14.58 -9.97 -26.00
N ALA A 548 -15.61 -10.47 -26.68
CA ALA A 548 -15.52 -11.72 -27.44
C ALA A 548 -16.46 -11.68 -28.66
N PRO A 549 -16.13 -12.41 -29.75
CA PRO A 549 -17.03 -12.57 -30.87
C PRO A 549 -18.21 -13.48 -30.51
N LYS A 550 -19.34 -13.26 -31.18
CA LYS A 550 -20.49 -14.19 -31.10
C LYS A 550 -20.08 -15.59 -31.55
N GLY A 551 -20.54 -16.61 -30.82
CA GLY A 551 -20.19 -18.02 -31.05
C GLY A 551 -18.79 -18.39 -30.58
N SER A 552 -18.17 -17.57 -29.71
CA SER A 552 -16.81 -17.80 -29.20
C SER A 552 -16.67 -19.15 -28.48
N PRO A 553 -15.81 -20.08 -28.98
CA PRO A 553 -15.55 -21.36 -28.32
C PRO A 553 -15.02 -21.19 -26.89
N LEU A 554 -14.17 -20.18 -26.68
CA LEU A 554 -13.69 -19.74 -25.37
C LEU A 554 -14.84 -19.47 -24.40
N MET A 555 -15.81 -18.65 -24.81
CA MET A 555 -16.94 -18.28 -23.95
C MET A 555 -17.84 -19.48 -23.66
N TRP A 556 -18.02 -20.38 -24.63
CA TRP A 556 -18.76 -21.63 -24.42
C TRP A 556 -18.06 -22.56 -23.40
N SER A 557 -16.74 -22.71 -23.50
CA SER A 557 -15.95 -23.52 -22.58
C SER A 557 -15.99 -22.95 -21.16
N CYS A 558 -15.77 -21.62 -21.02
CA CYS A 558 -15.89 -20.92 -19.74
C CYS A 558 -17.28 -21.11 -19.13
N TYR A 559 -18.35 -20.92 -19.91
CA TYR A 559 -19.73 -21.10 -19.45
C TYR A 559 -19.98 -22.53 -18.96
N THR A 560 -19.61 -23.54 -19.76
CA THR A 560 -19.85 -24.95 -19.43
C THR A 560 -19.13 -25.36 -18.14
N LYS A 561 -17.84 -25.01 -18.03
CA LYS A 561 -17.02 -25.29 -16.84
C LYS A 561 -17.53 -24.53 -15.61
N ALA A 562 -17.85 -23.25 -15.76
CA ALA A 562 -18.32 -22.44 -14.65
C ALA A 562 -19.70 -22.90 -14.16
N LYS A 563 -20.61 -23.26 -15.07
CA LYS A 563 -21.94 -23.80 -14.72
C LYS A 563 -21.86 -25.10 -13.94
N GLU A 564 -20.86 -25.94 -14.22
CA GLU A 564 -20.64 -27.20 -13.51
C GLU A 564 -19.96 -27.00 -12.14
N GLN A 565 -19.00 -26.08 -12.04
CA GLN A 565 -18.09 -25.99 -10.90
C GLN A 565 -18.40 -24.86 -9.91
N VAL A 566 -19.13 -23.83 -10.34
CA VAL A 566 -19.40 -22.63 -9.53
C VAL A 566 -20.83 -22.70 -8.97
N THR A 567 -20.92 -22.77 -7.65
CA THR A 567 -22.15 -22.92 -6.88
C THR A 567 -22.23 -21.88 -5.76
N GLU A 568 -23.39 -21.75 -5.13
CA GLU A 568 -23.60 -20.89 -3.95
C GLU A 568 -22.71 -21.23 -2.76
N GLU A 569 -22.15 -22.45 -2.70
CA GLU A 569 -21.30 -22.92 -1.62
C GLU A 569 -19.80 -22.63 -1.84
N ASN A 570 -19.41 -22.16 -3.04
CA ASN A 570 -18.02 -21.86 -3.36
C ASN A 570 -17.48 -20.75 -2.45
N ARG A 571 -16.28 -21.00 -1.92
CA ARG A 571 -15.51 -20.02 -1.13
C ARG A 571 -14.41 -19.37 -1.93
N ASP A 572 -13.93 -20.06 -2.96
CA ASP A 572 -12.92 -19.51 -3.86
C ASP A 572 -13.60 -18.66 -4.92
N TRP A 573 -13.52 -17.35 -4.70
CA TRP A 573 -14.06 -16.34 -5.62
C TRP A 573 -13.26 -16.23 -6.91
N HIS A 574 -12.02 -16.71 -6.91
CA HIS A 574 -11.23 -16.71 -8.12
C HIS A 574 -11.57 -17.88 -9.04
N LEU A 575 -12.30 -18.92 -8.60
CA LEU A 575 -12.59 -20.07 -9.45
C LEU A 575 -13.17 -19.71 -10.84
N PRO A 576 -14.27 -18.93 -10.96
CA PRO A 576 -14.79 -18.55 -12.27
C PRO A 576 -13.79 -17.73 -13.12
N ILE A 577 -12.95 -16.92 -12.47
CA ILE A 577 -11.91 -16.11 -13.14
C ILE A 577 -10.74 -17.00 -13.55
N GLN A 578 -10.38 -18.00 -12.75
CA GLN A 578 -9.33 -18.96 -13.04
C GLN A 578 -9.73 -19.84 -14.23
N ILE A 579 -11.01 -20.23 -14.33
CA ILE A 579 -11.55 -20.89 -15.52
C ILE A 579 -11.33 -20.01 -16.76
N LEU A 580 -11.61 -18.71 -16.67
CA LEU A 580 -11.35 -17.77 -17.78
C LEU A 580 -9.86 -17.63 -18.09
N VAL A 581 -9.00 -17.54 -17.08
CA VAL A 581 -7.54 -17.51 -17.25
C VAL A 581 -7.08 -18.75 -17.99
N ASP A 582 -7.41 -19.93 -17.48
CA ASP A 582 -6.98 -21.21 -18.05
C ASP A 582 -7.43 -21.34 -19.52
N GLU A 583 -8.68 -20.98 -19.81
CA GLU A 583 -9.22 -21.00 -21.17
C GLU A 583 -8.54 -20.00 -22.12
N VAL A 584 -8.18 -18.80 -21.64
CA VAL A 584 -7.47 -17.80 -22.45
C VAL A 584 -6.05 -18.28 -22.76
N LEU A 585 -5.37 -18.89 -21.79
CA LEU A 585 -4.02 -19.45 -21.97
C LEU A 585 -4.06 -20.67 -22.90
N ASP A 586 -5.00 -21.60 -22.69
CA ASP A 586 -5.13 -22.84 -23.48
C ASP A 586 -5.38 -22.54 -24.97
N GLN A 587 -6.02 -21.41 -25.28
CA GLN A 587 -6.33 -20.98 -26.64
C GLN A 587 -5.30 -19.99 -27.23
N GLY A 588 -4.22 -19.68 -26.52
CA GLY A 588 -3.15 -18.79 -26.99
C GLY A 588 -3.59 -17.33 -27.16
N LEU A 589 -4.53 -16.87 -26.34
CA LEU A 589 -5.14 -15.53 -26.40
C LEU A 589 -4.50 -14.54 -25.41
N GLU A 590 -3.29 -14.81 -24.91
CA GLU A 590 -2.61 -13.97 -23.91
C GLU A 590 -2.30 -12.57 -24.45
N HIS A 591 -2.09 -12.48 -25.77
CA HIS A 591 -1.87 -11.21 -26.47
C HIS A 591 -3.12 -10.30 -26.48
N CYS A 592 -4.29 -10.82 -26.09
CA CYS A 592 -5.52 -10.06 -25.92
C CYS A 592 -5.73 -9.56 -24.47
N ILE A 593 -4.73 -9.71 -23.59
CA ILE A 593 -4.76 -9.20 -22.21
C ILE A 593 -4.13 -7.80 -22.17
N TYR A 594 -4.89 -6.82 -21.68
CA TYR A 594 -4.47 -5.42 -21.65
C TYR A 594 -4.30 -4.91 -20.22
N HIS A 595 -3.11 -4.45 -19.90
CA HIS A 595 -2.76 -3.86 -18.60
C HIS A 595 -2.85 -2.32 -18.65
N ASP A 596 -2.85 -1.69 -17.46
CA ASP A 596 -2.76 -0.24 -17.26
C ASP A 596 -3.91 0.64 -17.83
N MET A 597 -4.95 0.03 -18.39
CA MET A 597 -6.14 0.74 -18.90
C MET A 597 -7.11 1.23 -17.80
N SER A 598 -6.90 0.79 -16.55
CA SER A 598 -7.79 1.03 -15.41
C SER A 598 -7.04 0.87 -14.08
N ASN A 599 -7.66 1.26 -12.97
CA ASN A 599 -7.15 1.00 -11.62
C ASN A 599 -6.95 -0.48 -11.28
N THR A 600 -6.23 -0.77 -10.20
CA THR A 600 -6.26 -2.07 -9.52
C THR A 600 -7.54 -2.24 -8.71
N ASP A 601 -7.96 -3.49 -8.48
CA ASP A 601 -9.18 -3.83 -7.72
C ASP A 601 -8.97 -3.80 -6.19
N GLU A 602 -8.09 -2.89 -5.75
CA GLU A 602 -7.77 -2.66 -4.36
C GLU A 602 -8.52 -1.43 -3.87
N PHE A 603 -9.17 -1.56 -2.70
CA PHE A 603 -9.94 -0.46 -2.12
C PHE A 603 -9.10 0.80 -1.90
N ASP A 604 -7.84 0.67 -1.49
CA ASP A 604 -6.97 1.81 -1.22
C ASP A 604 -6.73 2.66 -2.48
N THR A 605 -6.70 2.03 -3.65
CA THR A 605 -6.54 2.71 -4.95
C THR A 605 -7.76 3.57 -5.27
N ILE A 606 -8.97 3.08 -4.99
CA ILE A 606 -10.22 3.77 -5.31
C ILE A 606 -10.70 4.72 -4.21
N ALA A 607 -10.35 4.48 -2.94
CA ALA A 607 -10.83 5.23 -1.77
C ALA A 607 -10.57 6.74 -1.91
N LYS A 608 -9.41 7.12 -2.45
CA LYS A 608 -9.04 8.53 -2.64
C LYS A 608 -9.99 9.28 -3.60
N TYR A 609 -10.59 8.60 -4.58
CA TYR A 609 -11.49 9.20 -5.57
C TYR A 609 -12.90 9.44 -5.01
N PHE A 610 -13.29 8.75 -3.94
CA PHE A 610 -14.52 9.06 -3.23
C PHE A 610 -14.39 10.32 -2.38
N VAL A 611 -13.21 10.59 -1.83
CA VAL A 611 -13.02 11.64 -0.80
C VAL A 611 -12.39 12.92 -1.35
N ARG A 612 -11.59 12.83 -2.42
CA ARG A 612 -10.82 13.95 -2.95
C ARG A 612 -11.16 14.22 -4.41
N PRO A 613 -11.02 15.47 -4.88
CA PRO A 613 -11.11 15.83 -6.29
C PRO A 613 -9.82 15.41 -7.04
N ALA A 614 -9.45 14.13 -6.95
CA ALA A 614 -8.27 13.60 -7.61
C ALA A 614 -8.53 13.40 -9.11
N GLU A 615 -7.51 13.66 -9.93
CA GLU A 615 -7.56 13.36 -11.36
C GLU A 615 -7.28 11.87 -11.61
N PHE A 616 -7.96 11.31 -12.62
CA PHE A 616 -7.63 9.98 -13.12
C PHE A 616 -6.33 10.04 -13.94
N PRO A 617 -5.50 9.00 -13.90
CA PRO A 617 -4.36 8.89 -14.80
C PRO A 617 -4.79 8.97 -16.28
N VAL A 618 -3.95 9.60 -17.10
CA VAL A 618 -4.30 9.93 -18.50
C VAL A 618 -4.41 8.67 -19.34
N GLU A 619 -3.71 7.61 -18.98
CA GLU A 619 -3.73 6.31 -19.64
C GLU A 619 -5.02 5.51 -19.41
N TRP A 620 -5.82 5.84 -18.37
CA TRP A 620 -7.01 5.07 -18.05
C TRP A 620 -8.14 5.34 -19.06
N CYS A 621 -8.73 4.25 -19.54
CA CYS A 621 -9.95 4.24 -20.36
C CYS A 621 -11.20 3.95 -19.51
N ALA A 622 -11.03 3.36 -18.34
CA ALA A 622 -12.12 3.07 -17.40
C ALA A 622 -11.63 3.11 -15.94
N ILE A 623 -12.57 3.28 -15.01
CA ILE A 623 -12.34 3.08 -13.57
C ILE A 623 -13.38 2.08 -13.04
N HIS A 624 -12.90 1.06 -12.34
CA HIS A 624 -13.71 0.06 -11.65
C HIS A 624 -13.82 0.41 -10.16
N TRP A 625 -15.03 0.68 -9.68
CA TRP A 625 -15.31 1.17 -8.34
C TRP A 625 -15.48 0.09 -7.28
N CYS A 626 -15.43 -1.20 -7.66
CA CYS A 626 -15.47 -2.35 -6.76
C CYS A 626 -16.66 -2.30 -5.78
N ASN A 627 -17.89 -2.21 -6.30
CA ASN A 627 -19.12 -2.05 -5.52
C ASN A 627 -19.30 -3.15 -4.46
N GLU A 628 -18.90 -4.38 -4.79
CA GLU A 628 -18.94 -5.50 -3.84
C GLU A 628 -18.03 -5.26 -2.60
N VAL A 629 -16.92 -4.56 -2.78
CA VAL A 629 -16.05 -4.15 -1.67
C VAL A 629 -16.75 -3.09 -0.81
N LEU A 630 -17.46 -2.13 -1.41
CA LEU A 630 -18.26 -1.15 -0.69
C LEU A 630 -19.42 -1.79 0.08
N ARG A 631 -20.16 -2.70 -0.57
CA ARG A 631 -21.28 -3.46 -0.02
C ARG A 631 -20.86 -4.28 1.19
N SER A 632 -19.79 -5.07 1.07
CA SER A 632 -19.26 -5.89 2.18
C SER A 632 -18.81 -5.05 3.37
N ARG A 633 -18.41 -3.80 3.12
CA ARG A 633 -18.01 -2.80 4.12
C ARG A 633 -19.15 -1.91 4.61
N LYS A 634 -20.38 -2.11 4.11
CA LYS A 634 -21.56 -1.30 4.43
C LYS A 634 -21.34 0.20 4.18
N ILE A 635 -20.61 0.52 3.12
CA ILE A 635 -20.38 1.88 2.63
C ILE A 635 -21.43 2.17 1.55
N ASP A 636 -22.08 3.32 1.65
CA ASP A 636 -23.11 3.76 0.72
C ASP A 636 -22.65 5.05 0.05
N VAL A 637 -22.54 5.01 -1.29
CA VAL A 637 -21.98 6.09 -2.10
C VAL A 637 -22.80 7.37 -2.08
N ARG A 638 -24.09 7.30 -1.70
CA ARG A 638 -24.97 8.48 -1.58
C ARG A 638 -24.48 9.50 -0.56
N TRP A 639 -23.62 9.06 0.38
CA TRP A 639 -23.12 9.88 1.46
C TRP A 639 -21.72 10.45 1.19
N MET A 640 -21.12 10.20 0.01
CA MET A 640 -19.76 10.68 -0.27
C MET A 640 -19.68 12.23 -0.39
N PRO A 641 -18.51 12.84 -0.10
CA PRO A 641 -18.29 14.27 -0.27
C PRO A 641 -18.57 14.73 -1.69
N LYS A 642 -19.24 15.88 -1.81
CA LYS A 642 -19.49 16.50 -3.12
C LYS A 642 -18.21 16.85 -3.87
N GLU A 643 -17.13 17.09 -3.14
CA GLU A 643 -15.81 17.41 -3.68
C GLU A 643 -15.09 16.16 -4.23
N GLY A 644 -15.55 14.96 -3.86
CA GLY A 644 -14.99 13.70 -4.33
C GLY A 644 -15.09 13.56 -5.84
N ARG A 645 -14.06 12.96 -6.47
CA ARG A 645 -14.07 12.71 -7.90
C ARG A 645 -15.29 11.90 -8.36
N PHE A 646 -15.70 10.89 -7.60
CA PHE A 646 -16.93 10.12 -7.89
C PHE A 646 -18.18 11.00 -7.99
N MET A 647 -18.37 11.93 -7.04
CA MET A 647 -19.53 12.83 -7.05
C MET A 647 -19.47 13.81 -8.23
N LYS A 648 -18.28 14.28 -8.59
CA LYS A 648 -18.10 15.11 -9.80
C LYS A 648 -18.46 14.39 -11.08
N GLU A 649 -18.15 13.09 -11.19
CA GLU A 649 -18.57 12.27 -12.33
C GLU A 649 -20.11 12.15 -12.39
N LEU A 650 -20.79 11.94 -11.25
CA LEU A 650 -22.26 11.95 -11.22
C LEU A 650 -22.84 13.29 -11.69
N ASP A 651 -22.28 14.40 -11.22
CA ASP A 651 -22.71 15.75 -11.59
C ASP A 651 -22.50 16.02 -13.10
N GLN A 652 -21.41 15.53 -13.68
CA GLN A 652 -21.13 15.63 -15.12
C GLN A 652 -22.26 15.05 -15.97
N TYR A 653 -22.86 13.94 -15.53
CA TYR A 653 -23.98 13.28 -16.22
C TYR A 653 -25.35 13.70 -15.70
N LYS A 654 -25.44 14.72 -14.84
CA LYS A 654 -26.68 15.22 -14.23
C LYS A 654 -27.45 14.15 -13.45
N ILE A 655 -26.74 13.19 -12.86
CA ILE A 655 -27.33 12.14 -12.03
C ILE A 655 -27.49 12.72 -10.62
N SER A 656 -28.75 12.95 -10.20
CA SER A 656 -29.02 13.54 -8.90
C SER A 656 -28.96 12.46 -7.81
N ALA A 657 -28.05 12.64 -6.85
CA ALA A 657 -28.07 11.88 -5.61
C ALA A 657 -29.33 12.26 -4.81
N PHE A 658 -30.31 11.36 -4.71
CA PHE A 658 -31.48 11.61 -3.87
C PHE A 658 -31.04 11.63 -2.40
N TYR A 659 -31.07 12.83 -1.79
CA TYR A 659 -30.69 13.05 -0.39
C TYR A 659 -31.94 12.94 0.49
N ASP A 660 -32.20 11.78 1.09
CA ASP A 660 -33.24 11.65 2.13
C ASP A 660 -32.62 11.79 3.52
N LYS A 661 -32.82 12.96 4.15
CA LYS A 661 -32.37 13.28 5.51
C LYS A 661 -32.92 12.32 6.58
N ARG A 662 -33.99 11.56 6.29
CA ARG A 662 -34.72 10.77 7.31
C ARG A 662 -34.06 9.43 7.68
N GLN A 663 -32.99 9.01 7.00
CA GLN A 663 -32.25 7.77 7.30
C GLN A 663 -30.95 7.98 8.11
N GLU A 664 -30.71 9.18 8.66
CA GLU A 664 -29.51 9.50 9.47
C GLU A 664 -29.37 8.67 10.77
N VAL A 665 -30.41 7.94 11.21
CA VAL A 665 -30.49 7.42 12.58
C VAL A 665 -29.67 6.13 12.83
N ASP A 666 -29.29 5.37 11.79
CA ASP A 666 -28.66 4.04 11.97
C ASP A 666 -27.35 3.77 11.20
N LEU A 667 -26.74 4.80 10.59
CA LEU A 667 -25.49 4.65 9.84
C LEU A 667 -24.43 5.59 10.40
N ALA A 668 -23.36 5.02 10.98
CA ALA A 668 -22.16 5.78 11.33
C ALA A 668 -21.74 6.67 10.13
N PRO A 669 -21.30 7.93 10.35
CA PRO A 669 -20.93 8.84 9.28
C PRO A 669 -20.01 8.10 8.30
N TRP A 670 -20.31 8.17 7.02
CA TRP A 670 -19.53 7.48 5.97
C TRP A 670 -18.02 7.78 6.11
N GLU A 671 -17.67 8.98 6.61
CA GLU A 671 -16.35 9.37 7.08
C GLU A 671 -15.80 8.32 8.05
N VAL A 672 -16.43 8.11 9.20
CA VAL A 672 -16.04 7.13 10.24
C VAL A 672 -15.88 5.71 9.68
N LYS A 673 -16.72 5.29 8.71
CA LYS A 673 -16.57 3.98 8.06
C LYS A 673 -15.39 3.93 7.10
N MET A 674 -15.25 4.88 6.19
CA MET A 674 -14.09 4.98 5.27
C MET A 674 -12.79 5.09 6.07
N ILE A 675 -12.82 5.80 7.18
CA ILE A 675 -11.76 6.01 8.18
C ILE A 675 -11.38 4.75 8.96
N GLN A 676 -12.35 3.92 9.35
CA GLN A 676 -12.08 2.64 10.01
C GLN A 676 -11.45 1.62 9.05
N ILE A 677 -11.63 1.84 7.75
CA ILE A 677 -11.32 0.90 6.67
C ILE A 677 -10.00 1.22 5.97
N MET A 678 -9.66 2.51 5.78
CA MET A 678 -8.34 2.98 5.35
C MET A 678 -7.27 2.73 6.43
#